data_AF-A0A932P9G6-F1
#
_entry.id   AF-A0A932P9G6-F1
#
_cell.length_a   1.000
_cell.length_b   1.000
_cell.length_c   1.000
_cell.angle_alpha   90.00
_cell.angle_beta   90.00
_cell.angle_gamma   90.00
#
_symmetry.space_group_name_H-M   'P 1'
#
loop_
_entity.id
_entity.type
_entity.pdbx_description
1 polymer ?
#
loop_
_entity_poly.entity_id
_entity_poly.type
_entity_poly.pdbx_seq_one_letter_code
_entity_poly.pdbx_strand_id
1 'polypeptide(L)'
;MLPLLADPDRFVRYAGRLLMQCIDARFWENAVLASADANVVIEGLIALQTVSPKHDLHRRVAKAVETLKAVSPSSDEFRRALRVAQLLVLAGDDPSHAAFEQLGMLLAARFPTGATATDWEIARLLAVLQVAATPERLVSALYAPTADRPTQIHYALCLRHVTTGWTPQLRRKYLEWFEGEHRWEGGYSFAMYVQNILRDAAAAASTPERKQLVRALGPRAPLVVTALIRSFTNGELSDLTDELLQLHGGCWGEFNSAGGASASAADREDRTLLSDLWLSEFQRSAPPGRRMMQSLHVAVLAVVSVSTVVRSSARAELELQRQFVSLQDDLRNRARLVERADQTFRAAALVLDSDRDPAEVVLRRTGALLDDLKRLSGASRFEALQAELQSLRARSQRLSLDARIIWTRWDYVDRHGCTAHMPWITSLDGADPRPVHGNYAPRPTRPDMELHVRAIPGSPRFVATAAPHHGQAFGSLVIIDPRMPDDDGMAPVKRLTPEVDFPESQRGAQVYGTAWPLGDDYYLCVYDGNRQQAPGSQGEKYVRGDYGIYLIDSFGNKELIYRDAEIACLHPIPLRPRQKPSAAPVVASIDALRSNPATRDIAPLTSRSEEATVAVINVYDSQYPWPPNTAIKALRVLQLLPMTVPSGKPPHETGSRFPEARDSVVPARAVLGTVPVEADGSAHFQVPAYKEIFFQALDERGRAVQSMRSATHTRAGERLVCHGCHAGSSQTPHVPSQTPLALRRPPSRLQPDVDGSDPFSYPRLVQPVLDRHCVSCHAQRGGEALNLGIEPIQQKWYASYNSLIQYGFTTYNHAYRTTPGQFGARASKLTEILDRGHYGVNLSEEEMHRITLWLDCLSMFYGVYEKDGGEAQLRGEIVRPTLE
;
A
#
# COMPACT_ATOMS: atom_id res chain seq x y z
N MET A 1 29.88 -17.97 -27.19
CA MET A 1 29.18 -17.38 -26.03
C MET A 1 29.80 -16.07 -25.58
N LEU A 2 31.12 -15.99 -25.34
CA LEU A 2 31.75 -14.73 -24.92
C LEU A 2 31.44 -13.52 -25.82
N PRO A 3 31.36 -13.64 -27.17
CA PRO A 3 30.92 -12.51 -28.00
C PRO A 3 29.52 -11.99 -27.68
N LEU A 4 28.59 -12.87 -27.26
CA LEU A 4 27.24 -12.46 -26.84
C LEU A 4 27.28 -11.69 -25.52
N LEU A 5 28.25 -11.98 -24.64
CA LEU A 5 28.44 -11.25 -23.38
C LEU A 5 29.16 -9.92 -23.59
N ALA A 6 29.97 -9.79 -24.65
CA ALA A 6 30.65 -8.55 -25.02
C ALA A 6 29.73 -7.55 -25.74
N ASP A 7 28.58 -8.02 -26.22
CA ASP A 7 27.68 -7.26 -27.09
C ASP A 7 27.24 -5.93 -26.43
N PRO A 8 27.19 -4.80 -27.16
CA PRO A 8 26.71 -3.54 -26.62
C PRO A 8 25.23 -3.58 -26.18
N ASP A 9 24.41 -4.46 -26.77
CA ASP A 9 23.00 -4.63 -26.39
C ASP A 9 22.87 -5.47 -25.11
N ARG A 10 22.27 -4.87 -24.08
CA ARG A 10 21.99 -5.52 -22.79
C ARG A 10 21.12 -6.78 -22.90
N PHE A 11 20.21 -6.84 -23.88
CA PHE A 11 19.32 -7.99 -24.05
C PHE A 11 20.06 -9.17 -24.67
N VAL A 12 20.98 -8.91 -25.59
CA VAL A 12 21.87 -9.94 -26.15
C VAL A 12 22.79 -10.47 -25.06
N ARG A 13 23.39 -9.59 -24.24
CA ARG A 13 24.18 -9.99 -23.06
C ARG A 13 23.38 -10.85 -22.08
N TYR A 14 22.15 -10.42 -21.75
CA TYR A 14 21.26 -11.17 -20.87
C TYR A 14 20.95 -12.57 -21.41
N ALA A 15 20.59 -12.69 -22.69
CA ALA A 15 20.32 -13.97 -23.33
C ALA A 15 21.59 -14.85 -23.36
N GLY A 16 22.75 -14.27 -23.69
CA GLY A 16 24.04 -14.94 -23.66
C GLY A 16 24.38 -15.47 -22.27
N ARG A 17 24.09 -14.69 -21.21
CA ARG A 17 24.29 -15.09 -19.82
C ARG A 17 23.40 -16.25 -19.42
N LEU A 18 22.10 -16.21 -19.76
CA LEU A 18 21.17 -17.31 -19.49
C LEU A 18 21.59 -18.61 -20.17
N LEU A 19 22.04 -18.52 -21.42
CA LEU A 19 22.57 -19.68 -22.15
C LEU A 19 23.80 -20.25 -21.43
N MET A 20 24.72 -19.37 -21.02
CA MET A 20 25.94 -19.78 -20.31
C MET A 20 25.65 -20.45 -18.96
N GLN A 21 24.61 -20.01 -18.23
CA GLN A 21 24.18 -20.64 -16.98
C GLN A 21 23.63 -22.07 -17.15
N CYS A 22 23.27 -22.46 -18.37
CA CYS A 22 22.84 -23.83 -18.70
C CYS A 22 24.01 -24.77 -19.02
N ILE A 23 25.25 -24.28 -19.00
CA ILE A 23 26.46 -25.04 -19.32
C ILE A 23 27.33 -25.12 -18.07
N ASP A 24 27.89 -26.30 -17.78
CA ASP A 24 28.78 -26.52 -16.64
C ASP A 24 29.93 -25.50 -16.62
N ALA A 25 30.09 -24.81 -15.47
CA ALA A 25 31.01 -23.69 -15.29
C ALA A 25 32.46 -24.02 -15.62
N ARG A 26 32.88 -25.29 -15.43
CA ARG A 26 34.26 -25.73 -15.66
C ARG A 26 34.72 -25.52 -17.10
N PHE A 27 33.80 -25.46 -18.06
CA PHE A 27 34.12 -25.25 -19.47
C PHE A 27 34.39 -23.79 -19.85
N TRP A 28 33.99 -22.82 -19.03
CA TRP A 28 33.99 -21.41 -19.42
C TRP A 28 34.49 -20.44 -18.35
N GLU A 29 34.60 -20.85 -17.07
CA GLU A 29 35.06 -20.00 -15.96
C GLU A 29 36.44 -19.39 -16.23
N ASN A 30 37.43 -20.19 -16.62
CA ASN A 30 38.77 -19.70 -16.91
C ASN A 30 38.80 -18.70 -18.08
N ALA A 31 37.92 -18.87 -19.07
CA ALA A 31 37.84 -17.96 -20.21
C ALA A 31 37.23 -16.61 -19.81
N VAL A 32 36.23 -16.61 -18.92
CA VAL A 32 35.67 -15.37 -18.32
C VAL A 32 36.73 -14.67 -17.48
N LEU A 33 37.44 -15.39 -16.60
CA LEU A 33 38.44 -14.82 -15.71
C LEU A 33 39.68 -14.29 -16.46
N ALA A 34 40.01 -14.87 -17.61
CA ALA A 34 41.11 -14.41 -18.47
C ALA A 34 40.71 -13.25 -19.40
N SER A 35 39.42 -12.93 -19.55
CA SER A 35 38.95 -11.88 -20.45
C SER A 35 39.40 -10.49 -20.00
N ALA A 36 39.78 -9.64 -20.97
CA ALA A 36 40.01 -8.22 -20.77
C ALA A 36 38.75 -7.36 -21.02
N ASP A 37 37.71 -7.95 -21.63
CA ASP A 37 36.45 -7.26 -21.89
C ASP A 37 35.60 -7.20 -20.61
N ALA A 38 35.29 -5.98 -20.16
CA ALA A 38 34.55 -5.74 -18.93
C ALA A 38 33.13 -6.34 -18.96
N ASN A 39 32.44 -6.33 -20.10
CA ASN A 39 31.09 -6.90 -20.21
C ASN A 39 31.11 -8.41 -20.09
N VAL A 40 32.09 -9.05 -20.73
CA VAL A 40 32.30 -10.51 -20.59
C VAL A 40 32.53 -10.88 -19.13
N VAL A 41 33.39 -10.12 -18.43
CA VAL A 41 33.70 -10.39 -17.02
C VAL A 41 32.48 -10.13 -16.14
N ILE A 42 31.77 -9.02 -16.31
CA ILE A 42 30.60 -8.66 -15.51
C ILE A 42 29.50 -9.73 -15.64
N GLU A 43 29.07 -10.04 -16.86
CA GLU A 43 28.01 -11.03 -17.08
C GLU A 43 28.45 -12.43 -16.69
N GLY A 44 29.73 -12.76 -16.92
CA GLY A 44 30.30 -14.03 -16.55
C GLY A 44 30.42 -14.26 -15.05
N LEU A 45 30.81 -13.23 -14.29
CA LEU A 45 30.83 -13.31 -12.82
C LEU A 45 29.40 -13.44 -12.24
N ILE A 46 28.40 -12.77 -12.83
CA ILE A 46 26.99 -12.97 -12.45
C ILE A 46 26.55 -14.42 -12.73
N ALA A 47 26.91 -14.96 -13.90
CA ALA A 47 26.62 -16.35 -14.24
C ALA A 47 27.26 -17.32 -13.26
N LEU A 48 28.57 -17.16 -12.97
CA LEU A 48 29.31 -18.00 -12.04
C LEU A 48 28.70 -17.98 -10.65
N GLN A 49 28.31 -16.80 -10.19
CA GLN A 49 27.70 -16.65 -8.88
C GLN A 49 26.30 -17.27 -8.80
N THR A 50 25.61 -17.41 -9.93
CA THR A 50 24.31 -18.09 -10.01
C THR A 50 24.47 -19.62 -9.98
N VAL A 51 25.45 -20.16 -10.72
CA VAL A 51 25.59 -21.63 -10.88
C VAL A 51 26.53 -22.28 -9.86
N SER A 52 27.45 -21.52 -9.28
CA SER A 52 28.47 -22.03 -8.35
C SER A 52 28.92 -20.94 -7.36
N PRO A 53 28.07 -20.56 -6.39
CA PRO A 53 28.23 -19.33 -5.61
C PRO A 53 29.45 -19.25 -4.68
N LYS A 54 30.03 -20.38 -4.26
CA LYS A 54 31.18 -20.43 -3.34
C LYS A 54 32.50 -20.86 -3.97
N HIS A 55 32.47 -21.40 -5.20
CA HIS A 55 33.67 -21.86 -5.87
C HIS A 55 34.55 -20.68 -6.29
N ASP A 56 35.86 -20.75 -6.03
CA ASP A 56 36.87 -19.77 -6.46
C ASP A 56 36.51 -18.29 -6.17
N LEU A 57 35.78 -18.05 -5.08
CA LEU A 57 35.19 -16.74 -4.77
C LEU A 57 36.24 -15.63 -4.69
N HIS A 58 37.37 -15.88 -4.03
CA HIS A 58 38.42 -14.88 -3.86
C HIS A 58 39.09 -14.48 -5.18
N ARG A 59 39.25 -15.41 -6.13
CA ARG A 59 39.76 -15.10 -7.47
C ARG A 59 38.77 -14.29 -8.29
N ARG A 60 37.47 -14.54 -8.12
CA ARG A 60 36.39 -13.74 -8.73
C ARG A 60 36.36 -12.32 -8.16
N VAL A 61 36.55 -12.16 -6.85
CA VAL A 61 36.70 -10.84 -6.21
C VAL A 61 37.92 -10.12 -6.78
N ALA A 62 39.07 -10.79 -6.87
CA ALA A 62 40.27 -10.21 -7.48
C ALA A 62 40.02 -9.77 -8.93
N LYS A 63 39.28 -10.56 -9.72
CA LYS A 63 38.91 -10.19 -11.09
C LYS A 63 37.93 -9.02 -11.16
N ALA A 64 36.98 -8.93 -10.22
CA ALA A 64 36.12 -7.76 -10.09
C ALA A 64 36.93 -6.50 -9.76
N VAL A 65 37.93 -6.60 -8.88
CA VAL A 65 38.87 -5.51 -8.57
C VAL A 65 39.65 -5.06 -9.81
N GLU A 66 40.17 -6.00 -10.60
CA GLU A 66 40.85 -5.71 -11.87
C GLU A 66 39.92 -4.98 -12.85
N THR A 67 38.68 -5.45 -12.99
CA THR A 67 37.68 -4.86 -13.88
C THR A 67 37.32 -3.45 -13.44
N LEU A 68 37.07 -3.25 -12.14
CA LEU A 68 36.83 -1.93 -11.56
C LEU A 68 38.02 -1.00 -11.82
N LYS A 69 39.27 -1.48 -11.73
CA LYS A 69 40.46 -0.70 -12.04
C LYS A 69 40.49 -0.23 -13.50
N ALA A 70 40.10 -1.10 -14.43
CA ALA A 70 40.18 -0.85 -15.87
C ALA A 70 39.11 0.10 -16.42
N VAL A 71 37.99 0.29 -15.71
CA VAL A 71 36.87 1.12 -16.19
C VAL A 71 36.74 2.44 -15.43
N SER A 72 36.22 3.47 -16.13
CA SER A 72 36.02 4.81 -15.56
C SER A 72 34.97 4.79 -14.45
N PRO A 73 35.19 5.46 -13.29
CA PRO A 73 34.19 5.55 -12.22
C PRO A 73 32.82 6.11 -12.63
N SER A 74 32.76 6.91 -13.70
CA SER A 74 31.51 7.47 -14.24
C SER A 74 30.79 6.57 -15.25
N SER A 75 31.41 5.46 -15.67
CA SER A 75 30.87 4.57 -16.71
C SER A 75 29.72 3.68 -16.21
N ASP A 76 28.91 3.16 -17.14
CA ASP A 76 27.90 2.14 -16.81
C ASP A 76 28.56 0.81 -16.42
N GLU A 77 29.67 0.46 -17.06
CA GLU A 77 30.51 -0.68 -16.75
C GLU A 77 30.94 -0.68 -15.28
N PHE A 78 31.37 0.47 -14.75
CA PHE A 78 31.78 0.58 -13.35
C PHE A 78 30.60 0.32 -12.39
N ARG A 79 29.42 0.88 -12.66
CA ARG A 79 28.21 0.64 -11.86
C ARG A 79 27.79 -0.83 -11.90
N ARG A 80 27.84 -1.47 -13.07
CA ARG A 80 27.56 -2.91 -13.20
C ARG A 80 28.62 -3.76 -12.48
N ALA A 81 29.90 -3.41 -12.57
CA ALA A 81 30.98 -4.10 -11.86
C ALA A 81 30.89 -3.92 -10.33
N LEU A 82 30.44 -2.75 -9.84
CA LEU A 82 30.13 -2.56 -8.42
C LEU A 82 29.00 -3.48 -7.97
N ARG A 83 27.97 -3.67 -8.80
CA ARG A 83 26.88 -4.61 -8.49
C ARG A 83 27.37 -6.06 -8.41
N VAL A 84 28.32 -6.43 -9.27
CA VAL A 84 29.01 -7.73 -9.16
C VAL A 84 29.80 -7.82 -7.86
N ALA A 85 30.56 -6.78 -7.50
CA ALA A 85 31.31 -6.75 -6.25
C ALA A 85 30.40 -6.92 -5.02
N GLN A 86 29.23 -6.27 -5.00
CA GLN A 86 28.20 -6.48 -3.96
C GLN A 86 27.74 -7.93 -3.88
N LEU A 87 27.46 -8.54 -5.03
CA LEU A 87 27.03 -9.93 -5.09
C LEU A 87 28.10 -10.89 -4.54
N LEU A 88 29.37 -10.63 -4.85
CA LEU A 88 30.49 -11.44 -4.36
C LEU A 88 30.74 -11.24 -2.85
N VAL A 89 30.63 -10.00 -2.35
CA VAL A 89 30.74 -9.70 -0.92
C VAL A 89 29.65 -10.41 -0.11
N LEU A 90 28.41 -10.45 -0.62
CA LEU A 90 27.30 -11.18 0.02
C LEU A 90 27.53 -12.70 0.09
N ALA A 91 28.36 -13.25 -0.79
CA ALA A 91 28.67 -14.67 -0.82
C ALA A 91 29.89 -15.05 0.04
N GLY A 92 30.68 -14.05 0.48
CA GLY A 92 31.88 -14.24 1.27
C GLY A 92 31.58 -14.73 2.68
N ASP A 93 32.33 -15.72 3.12
CA ASP A 93 32.35 -16.23 4.50
C ASP A 93 33.49 -15.62 5.33
N ASP A 94 34.56 -15.14 4.68
CA ASP A 94 35.69 -14.46 5.32
C ASP A 94 35.96 -13.06 4.71
N PRO A 95 35.47 -11.98 5.34
CA PRO A 95 35.72 -10.60 4.90
C PRO A 95 37.17 -10.14 5.13
N SER A 96 37.98 -10.87 5.91
CA SER A 96 39.39 -10.54 6.17
C SER A 96 40.35 -10.99 5.07
N HIS A 97 39.86 -11.77 4.10
CA HIS A 97 40.68 -12.24 2.99
C HIS A 97 41.20 -11.06 2.14
N ALA A 98 42.48 -11.10 1.76
CA ALA A 98 43.19 -10.03 1.04
C ALA A 98 42.47 -9.49 -0.21
N ALA A 99 41.71 -10.34 -0.93
CA ALA A 99 40.92 -9.92 -2.08
C ALA A 99 39.82 -8.89 -1.72
N PHE A 100 39.13 -9.09 -0.59
CA PHE A 100 38.12 -8.15 -0.09
C PHE A 100 38.75 -6.87 0.45
N GLU A 101 39.91 -6.99 1.11
CA GLU A 101 40.69 -5.83 1.54
C GLU A 101 41.12 -4.97 0.34
N GLN A 102 41.64 -5.59 -0.72
CA GLN A 102 42.00 -4.90 -1.97
C GLN A 102 40.82 -4.21 -2.63
N LEU A 103 39.64 -4.85 -2.62
CA LEU A 103 38.40 -4.24 -3.09
C LEU A 103 38.07 -3.00 -2.27
N GLY A 104 38.06 -3.11 -0.94
CA GLY A 104 37.76 -1.98 -0.06
C GLY A 104 38.76 -0.82 -0.21
N MET A 105 40.06 -1.11 -0.29
CA MET A 105 41.09 -0.10 -0.53
C MET A 105 40.91 0.61 -1.88
N LEU A 106 40.61 -0.13 -2.96
CA LEU A 106 40.32 0.45 -4.28
C LEU A 106 39.11 1.40 -4.22
N LEU A 107 38.03 0.96 -3.58
CA LEU A 107 36.81 1.73 -3.46
C LEU A 107 37.02 2.99 -2.59
N ALA A 108 37.74 2.88 -1.48
CA ALA A 108 38.07 4.01 -0.62
C ALA A 108 38.94 5.05 -1.35
N ALA A 109 39.87 4.60 -2.19
CA ALA A 109 40.71 5.49 -2.99
C ALA A 109 39.93 6.22 -4.09
N ARG A 110 38.88 5.60 -4.64
CA ARG A 110 38.03 6.18 -5.69
C ARG A 110 36.88 7.01 -5.17
N PHE A 111 36.56 6.92 -3.89
CA PHE A 111 35.45 7.65 -3.29
C PHE A 111 35.88 9.04 -2.81
N PRO A 112 35.10 10.11 -3.12
CA PRO A 112 33.91 10.13 -3.97
C PRO A 112 34.26 10.19 -5.47
N THR A 113 33.36 9.66 -6.30
CA THR A 113 33.49 9.63 -7.78
C THR A 113 32.86 10.83 -8.46
N GLY A 114 32.02 11.61 -7.74
CA GLY A 114 31.27 12.74 -8.28
C GLY A 114 29.92 12.35 -8.90
N ALA A 115 29.57 11.06 -8.88
CA ALA A 115 28.27 10.56 -9.31
C ALA A 115 27.52 9.97 -8.10
N THR A 116 26.50 10.69 -7.61
CA THR A 116 25.78 10.38 -6.36
C THR A 116 25.31 8.92 -6.27
N ALA A 117 24.70 8.40 -7.33
CA ALA A 117 24.21 7.01 -7.36
C ALA A 117 25.36 5.98 -7.22
N THR A 118 26.52 6.24 -7.82
CA THR A 118 27.71 5.39 -7.70
C THR A 118 28.30 5.49 -6.30
N ASP A 119 28.41 6.71 -5.77
CA ASP A 119 28.97 7.00 -4.45
C ASP A 119 28.16 6.35 -3.32
N TRP A 120 26.84 6.29 -3.46
CA TRP A 120 25.97 5.60 -2.51
C TRP A 120 26.25 4.10 -2.44
N GLU A 121 26.49 3.45 -3.59
CA GLU A 121 26.81 2.02 -3.65
C GLU A 121 28.21 1.73 -3.12
N ILE A 122 29.18 2.62 -3.36
CA ILE A 122 30.52 2.53 -2.76
C ILE A 122 30.44 2.66 -1.24
N ALA A 123 29.67 3.63 -0.72
CA ALA A 123 29.55 3.85 0.72
C ALA A 123 28.99 2.61 1.46
N ARG A 124 27.98 1.93 0.87
CA ARG A 124 27.46 0.66 1.41
C ARG A 124 28.52 -0.43 1.42
N LEU A 125 29.26 -0.58 0.32
CA LEU A 125 30.33 -1.58 0.23
C LEU A 125 31.45 -1.31 1.24
N LEU A 126 31.89 -0.05 1.39
CA LEU A 126 32.89 0.32 2.38
C LEU A 126 32.44 0.02 3.81
N ALA A 127 31.16 0.28 4.12
CA ALA A 127 30.59 -0.06 5.41
C ALA A 127 30.56 -1.57 5.68
N VAL A 128 30.41 -2.42 4.66
CA VAL A 128 30.46 -3.88 4.83
C VAL A 128 31.91 -4.39 4.88
N LEU A 129 32.80 -3.82 4.07
CA LEU A 129 34.21 -4.24 3.95
C LEU A 129 35.09 -3.77 5.11
N GLN A 130 34.62 -2.81 5.93
CA GLN A 130 35.28 -2.39 7.18
C GLN A 130 36.76 -1.98 6.99
N VAL A 131 37.10 -1.36 5.86
CA VAL A 131 38.46 -0.86 5.64
C VAL A 131 38.74 0.35 6.52
N ALA A 132 39.95 0.46 7.07
CA ALA A 132 40.29 1.46 8.08
C ALA A 132 40.08 2.91 7.64
N ALA A 133 40.19 3.21 6.34
CA ALA A 133 39.96 4.55 5.80
C ALA A 133 38.47 4.95 5.69
N THR A 134 37.54 4.02 5.95
CA THR A 134 36.10 4.23 5.73
C THR A 134 35.53 5.40 6.55
N PRO A 135 35.76 5.50 7.88
CA PRO A 135 35.21 6.61 8.66
C PRO A 135 35.70 7.97 8.16
N GLU A 136 36.98 8.10 7.86
CA GLU A 136 37.55 9.36 7.36
C GLU A 136 36.90 9.78 6.03
N ARG A 137 36.78 8.84 5.08
CA ARG A 137 36.20 9.09 3.76
C ARG A 137 34.72 9.48 3.84
N LEU A 138 33.92 8.70 4.58
CA LEU A 138 32.47 8.93 4.66
C LEU A 138 32.13 10.15 5.52
N VAL A 139 32.85 10.41 6.62
CA VAL A 139 32.64 11.63 7.41
C VAL A 139 33.09 12.87 6.63
N SER A 140 34.15 12.79 5.83
CA SER A 140 34.52 13.90 4.95
C SER A 140 33.42 14.19 3.92
N ALA A 141 32.89 13.15 3.27
CA ALA A 141 31.80 13.28 2.29
C ALA A 141 30.47 13.74 2.90
N LEU A 142 30.17 13.33 4.14
CA LEU A 142 29.01 13.79 4.92
C LEU A 142 28.98 15.31 5.07
N TYR A 143 30.16 15.93 5.23
CA TYR A 143 30.31 17.37 5.39
C TYR A 143 30.73 18.11 4.11
N ALA A 144 30.75 17.43 2.97
CA ALA A 144 31.13 18.06 1.71
C ALA A 144 30.12 19.16 1.33
N PRO A 145 30.55 20.33 0.84
CA PRO A 145 29.63 21.38 0.38
C PRO A 145 28.67 20.94 -0.72
N THR A 146 29.03 19.89 -1.47
CA THR A 146 28.24 19.30 -2.55
C THR A 146 27.25 18.23 -2.07
N ALA A 147 27.29 17.83 -0.79
CA ALA A 147 26.40 16.82 -0.25
C ALA A 147 25.02 17.41 0.05
N ASP A 148 24.03 17.07 -0.77
CA ASP A 148 22.64 17.38 -0.47
C ASP A 148 22.11 16.56 0.71
N ARG A 149 20.97 16.97 1.27
CA ARG A 149 20.37 16.33 2.45
C ARG A 149 20.18 14.81 2.30
N PRO A 150 19.60 14.27 1.22
CA PRO A 150 19.51 12.82 1.02
C PRO A 150 20.86 12.12 1.05
N THR A 151 21.89 12.71 0.43
CA THR A 151 23.24 12.16 0.40
C THR A 151 23.88 12.14 1.80
N GLN A 152 23.71 13.21 2.58
CA GLN A 152 24.20 13.25 3.95
C GLN A 152 23.56 12.15 4.81
N ILE A 153 22.23 12.01 4.74
CA ILE A 153 21.49 10.95 5.45
C ILE A 153 21.97 9.57 5.03
N HIS A 154 22.20 9.34 3.73
CA HIS A 154 22.71 8.06 3.23
C HIS A 154 24.10 7.71 3.79
N TYR A 155 25.02 8.68 3.87
CA TYR A 155 26.33 8.45 4.48
C TYR A 155 26.23 8.22 5.99
N ALA A 156 25.38 8.95 6.70
CA ALA A 156 25.11 8.71 8.12
C ALA A 156 24.51 7.31 8.36
N LEU A 157 23.60 6.87 7.48
CA LEU A 157 23.00 5.53 7.46
C LEU A 157 24.05 4.43 7.23
N CYS A 158 25.09 4.68 6.43
CA CYS A 158 26.17 3.72 6.22
C CYS A 158 27.16 3.71 7.40
N LEU A 159 27.52 4.89 7.91
CA LEU A 159 28.48 5.07 9.01
C LEU A 159 28.08 4.34 10.30
N ARG A 160 26.77 4.21 10.61
CA ARG A 160 26.32 3.48 11.81
C ARG A 160 26.77 2.01 11.84
N HIS A 161 27.06 1.42 10.68
CA HIS A 161 27.49 0.02 10.56
C HIS A 161 29.02 -0.13 10.56
N VAL A 162 29.77 0.96 10.55
CA VAL A 162 31.25 0.92 10.53
C VAL A 162 31.77 0.75 11.96
N THR A 163 32.56 -0.30 12.20
CA THR A 163 33.09 -0.64 13.52
C THR A 163 34.60 -0.45 13.63
N THR A 164 35.33 -0.37 12.51
CA THR A 164 36.79 -0.22 12.48
C THR A 164 37.21 1.16 11.96
N GLY A 165 38.47 1.54 12.17
CA GLY A 165 39.05 2.78 11.60
C GLY A 165 38.65 4.09 12.27
N TRP A 166 37.87 4.05 13.36
CA TRP A 166 37.42 5.24 14.07
C TRP A 166 38.53 5.85 14.93
N THR A 167 38.68 7.18 14.83
CA THR A 167 39.39 7.99 15.82
C THR A 167 38.38 8.73 16.70
N PRO A 168 38.74 9.11 17.94
CA PRO A 168 37.84 9.89 18.80
C PRO A 168 37.34 11.18 18.15
N GLN A 169 38.17 11.81 17.32
CA GLN A 169 37.83 13.03 16.58
C GLN A 169 36.80 12.77 15.47
N LEU A 170 36.98 11.70 14.68
CA LEU A 170 36.04 11.32 13.62
C LEU A 170 34.69 10.91 14.20
N ARG A 171 34.69 10.12 15.29
CA ARG A 171 33.45 9.68 15.95
C ARG A 171 32.66 10.86 16.48
N ARG A 172 33.34 11.78 17.16
CA ARG A 172 32.73 13.03 17.63
C ARG A 172 32.10 13.81 16.48
N LYS A 173 32.86 14.04 15.39
CA LYS A 173 32.39 14.79 14.22
C LYS A 173 31.17 14.14 13.57
N TYR A 174 31.14 12.81 13.45
CA TYR A 174 29.98 12.09 12.93
C TYR A 174 28.74 12.28 13.81
N LEU A 175 28.87 12.13 15.12
CA LEU A 175 27.74 12.26 16.03
C LEU A 175 27.23 13.70 16.10
N GLU A 176 28.11 14.70 16.13
CA GLU A 176 27.75 16.12 16.13
C GLU A 176 26.94 16.53 14.89
N TRP A 177 27.04 15.80 13.78
CA TRP A 177 26.23 16.06 12.58
C TRP A 177 24.72 16.01 12.89
N PHE A 178 24.28 15.08 13.75
CA PHE A 178 22.88 14.94 14.12
C PHE A 178 22.32 16.19 14.83
N GLU A 179 23.15 16.97 15.54
CA GLU A 179 22.68 18.19 16.21
C GLU A 179 22.15 19.24 15.22
N GLY A 180 22.76 19.34 14.03
CA GLY A 180 22.32 20.25 12.98
C GLY A 180 20.99 19.85 12.32
N GLU A 181 20.58 18.59 12.44
CA GLU A 181 19.41 18.02 11.76
C GLU A 181 18.08 18.31 12.44
N HIS A 182 18.04 18.69 13.71
CA HIS A 182 16.79 18.97 14.45
C HIS A 182 15.98 20.14 13.86
N ARG A 183 16.59 20.91 12.95
CA ARG A 183 15.96 21.98 12.18
C ARG A 183 15.30 21.49 10.90
N TRP A 184 15.41 20.21 10.55
CA TRP A 184 14.96 19.68 9.27
C TRP A 184 13.52 19.17 9.34
N GLU A 185 12.65 19.75 8.53
CA GLU A 185 11.27 19.32 8.40
C GLU A 185 11.14 18.11 7.45
N GLY A 186 10.21 17.20 7.73
CA GLY A 186 9.93 15.99 6.93
C GLY A 186 8.57 15.38 7.27
N GLY A 187 8.21 14.28 6.58
CA GLY A 187 6.96 13.55 6.85
C GLY A 187 6.90 12.95 8.27
N TYR A 188 5.74 12.43 8.69
CA TYR A 188 5.46 11.99 10.07
C TYR A 188 6.53 11.07 10.70
N SER A 189 7.17 10.20 9.90
CA SER A 189 8.20 9.26 10.38
C SER A 189 9.64 9.75 10.20
N PHE A 190 9.87 10.92 9.61
CA PHE A 190 11.22 11.39 9.26
C PHE A 190 12.15 11.49 10.47
N ALA A 191 11.71 12.23 11.50
CA ALA A 191 12.48 12.42 12.73
C ALA A 191 12.79 11.08 13.42
N MET A 192 11.83 10.15 13.43
CA MET A 192 12.03 8.81 14.00
C MET A 192 13.11 8.01 13.26
N TYR A 193 13.17 8.08 11.92
CA TYR A 193 14.22 7.37 11.17
C TYR A 193 15.61 7.94 11.47
N VAL A 194 15.75 9.26 11.53
CA VAL A 194 17.01 9.91 11.90
C VAL A 194 17.44 9.53 13.33
N GLN A 195 16.51 9.59 14.29
CA GLN A 195 16.75 9.17 15.67
C GLN A 195 17.16 7.69 15.78
N ASN A 196 16.61 6.81 14.94
CA ASN A 196 17.03 5.41 14.89
C ASN A 196 18.49 5.27 14.41
N ILE A 197 18.91 6.06 13.41
CA ILE A 197 20.32 6.05 12.95
C ILE A 197 21.24 6.51 14.09
N LEU A 198 20.89 7.62 14.77
CA LEU A 198 21.67 8.14 15.89
C LEU A 198 21.78 7.12 17.03
N ARG A 199 20.68 6.45 17.38
CA ARG A 199 20.68 5.41 18.41
C ARG A 199 21.63 4.26 18.04
N ASP A 200 21.55 3.76 16.82
CA ASP A 200 22.39 2.65 16.36
C ASP A 200 23.87 3.08 16.30
N ALA A 201 24.14 4.30 15.84
CA ALA A 201 25.47 4.89 15.83
C ALA A 201 26.08 5.06 17.23
N ALA A 202 25.28 5.50 18.20
CA ALA A 202 25.69 5.61 19.59
C ALA A 202 26.02 4.24 20.20
N ALA A 203 25.19 3.22 19.91
CA ALA A 203 25.40 1.85 20.39
C ALA A 203 26.62 1.17 19.78
N ALA A 204 27.08 1.58 18.60
CA ALA A 204 28.25 1.03 17.93
C ALA A 204 29.60 1.43 18.58
N ALA A 205 29.61 2.48 19.41
CA ALA A 205 30.80 2.93 20.13
C ALA A 205 31.02 2.09 21.41
N SER A 206 32.29 1.82 21.74
CA SER A 206 32.63 1.08 22.97
C SER A 206 32.21 1.86 24.23
N THR A 207 31.94 1.18 25.35
CA THR A 207 31.58 1.87 26.62
C THR A 207 32.58 2.96 27.03
N PRO A 208 33.91 2.75 26.98
CA PRO A 208 34.88 3.82 27.27
C PRO A 208 34.78 5.00 26.30
N GLU A 209 34.61 4.74 25.01
CA GLU A 209 34.45 5.76 23.97
C GLU A 209 33.16 6.58 24.20
N ARG A 210 32.04 5.93 24.51
CA ARG A 210 30.77 6.58 24.85
C ARG A 210 30.91 7.50 26.07
N LYS A 211 31.60 7.05 27.13
CA LYS A 211 31.87 7.88 28.33
C LYS A 211 32.71 9.10 27.99
N GLN A 212 33.74 8.93 27.16
CA GLN A 212 34.57 10.04 26.68
C GLN A 212 33.77 11.02 25.80
N LEU A 213 32.87 10.52 24.95
CA LEU A 213 32.01 11.36 24.11
C LEU A 213 31.02 12.17 24.95
N VAL A 214 30.39 11.58 25.97
CA VAL A 214 29.52 12.31 26.91
C VAL A 214 30.29 13.46 27.57
N ARG A 215 31.50 13.20 28.05
CA ARG A 215 32.39 14.22 28.65
C ARG A 215 32.81 15.31 27.65
N ALA A 216 33.13 14.92 26.43
CA ALA A 216 33.66 15.83 25.41
C ALA A 216 32.57 16.72 24.78
N LEU A 217 31.37 16.19 24.60
CA LEU A 217 30.25 16.88 23.98
C LEU A 217 29.47 17.71 25.02
N GLY A 218 29.19 17.10 26.18
CA GLY A 218 28.48 17.74 27.27
C GLY A 218 27.20 18.46 26.80
N PRO A 219 26.89 19.66 27.34
CA PRO A 219 25.66 20.38 27.00
C PRO A 219 25.64 20.97 25.58
N ARG A 220 26.74 20.88 24.82
CA ARG A 220 26.85 21.45 23.46
C ARG A 220 26.17 20.60 22.39
N ALA A 221 25.87 19.34 22.69
CA ALA A 221 25.21 18.39 21.79
C ALA A 221 24.18 17.55 22.57
N PRO A 222 23.07 18.16 23.03
CA PRO A 222 22.13 17.54 23.96
C PRO A 222 21.45 16.28 23.39
N LEU A 223 21.22 16.21 22.08
CA LEU A 223 20.46 15.13 21.46
C LEU A 223 21.33 13.89 21.28
N VAL A 224 22.58 14.09 20.87
CA VAL A 224 23.63 13.07 20.85
C VAL A 224 23.91 12.55 22.25
N VAL A 225 24.09 13.44 23.23
CA VAL A 225 24.36 13.04 24.62
C VAL A 225 23.19 12.23 25.18
N THR A 226 21.95 12.60 24.86
CA THR A 226 20.76 11.82 25.25
C THR A 226 20.78 10.42 24.64
N ALA A 227 21.11 10.29 23.35
CA ALA A 227 21.21 9.00 22.70
C ALA A 227 22.34 8.12 23.29
N LEU A 228 23.49 8.73 23.62
CA LEU A 228 24.60 8.05 24.29
C LEU A 228 24.20 7.57 25.68
N ILE A 229 23.54 8.40 26.48
CA ILE A 229 23.06 8.04 27.82
C ILE A 229 22.10 6.85 27.77
N ARG A 230 21.13 6.88 26.84
CA ARG A 230 20.17 5.78 26.62
C ARG A 230 20.81 4.47 26.20
N SER A 231 22.04 4.50 25.68
CA SER A 231 22.75 3.30 25.26
C SER A 231 23.48 2.60 26.41
N PHE A 232 23.69 3.26 27.56
CA PHE A 232 24.33 2.65 28.73
C PHE A 232 23.37 1.77 29.53
N THR A 233 23.93 0.75 30.17
CA THR A 233 23.28 0.02 31.26
C THR A 233 23.33 0.82 32.57
N ASN A 234 22.46 0.49 33.53
CA ASN A 234 22.42 1.16 34.83
C ASN A 234 23.77 1.14 35.57
N GLY A 235 24.55 0.06 35.44
CA GLY A 235 25.87 -0.05 36.06
C GLY A 235 26.95 0.78 35.35
N GLU A 236 26.78 1.13 34.09
CA GLU A 236 27.75 1.96 33.35
C GLU A 236 27.56 3.47 33.62
N LEU A 237 26.34 3.87 34.02
CA LEU A 237 25.96 5.26 34.30
C LEU A 237 26.52 5.79 35.63
N SER A 238 26.80 4.92 36.61
CA SER A 238 27.32 5.35 37.92
C SER A 238 28.63 6.14 37.83
N ASP A 239 29.46 5.84 36.82
CA ASP A 239 30.76 6.48 36.60
C ASP A 239 30.67 7.85 35.89
N LEU A 240 29.45 8.28 35.56
CA LEU A 240 29.15 9.56 34.91
C LEU A 240 28.31 10.49 35.80
N THR A 241 28.19 10.18 37.09
CA THR A 241 27.26 10.87 38.01
C THR A 241 27.52 12.38 38.07
N ASP A 242 28.79 12.80 38.15
CA ASP A 242 29.15 14.22 38.22
C ASP A 242 28.88 14.95 36.89
N GLU A 243 29.12 14.31 35.75
CA GLU A 243 28.83 14.84 34.42
C GLU A 243 27.34 14.93 34.15
N LEU A 244 26.56 13.95 34.60
CA LEU A 244 25.10 13.96 34.55
C LEU A 244 24.52 15.08 35.43
N LEU A 245 25.10 15.33 36.61
CA LEU A 245 24.74 16.45 37.47
C LEU A 245 25.10 17.81 36.85
N GLN A 246 26.24 17.93 36.16
CA GLN A 246 26.61 19.14 35.42
C GLN A 246 25.71 19.40 34.20
N LEU A 247 25.34 18.36 33.45
CA LEU A 247 24.38 18.45 32.34
C LEU A 247 23.01 18.93 32.83
N HIS A 248 22.56 18.41 33.97
CA HIS A 248 21.34 18.87 34.63
C HIS A 248 21.49 20.34 35.10
N GLY A 249 22.60 20.69 35.75
CA GLY A 249 22.87 22.05 36.24
C GLY A 249 22.98 23.10 35.13
N GLY A 250 23.54 22.76 33.97
CA GLY A 250 23.64 23.65 32.80
C GLY A 250 22.30 23.93 32.13
N CYS A 251 21.40 22.95 32.08
CA CYS A 251 20.04 23.14 31.55
C CYS A 251 19.16 24.02 32.48
N TRP A 252 19.48 24.06 33.79
CA TRP A 252 18.77 24.85 34.80
C TRP A 252 19.48 26.17 35.17
N GLY A 253 20.76 26.35 34.85
CA GLY A 253 21.56 27.54 35.17
C GLY A 253 21.24 28.77 34.32
N GLU A 254 20.80 28.57 33.07
CA GLU A 254 20.30 29.66 32.21
C GLU A 254 18.87 30.10 32.57
N PHE A 255 18.16 29.34 33.42
CA PHE A 255 16.80 29.66 33.85
C PHE A 255 16.75 30.90 34.78
N ASN A 256 17.88 31.28 35.38
CA ASN A 256 17.94 32.37 36.37
C ASN A 256 18.72 33.62 35.96
N SER A 257 19.34 33.66 34.76
CA SER A 257 20.17 34.81 34.32
C SER A 257 19.74 35.48 33.02
N ALA A 258 18.78 34.93 32.27
CA ALA A 258 18.12 35.62 31.17
C ALA A 258 16.62 35.74 31.45
N GLY A 259 16.17 36.93 31.83
CA GLY A 259 14.75 37.26 31.91
C GLY A 259 14.04 36.86 30.62
N GLY A 260 12.94 36.12 30.76
CA GLY A 260 12.24 35.53 29.63
C GLY A 260 11.79 36.56 28.60
N ALA A 261 11.97 36.24 27.32
CA ALA A 261 11.06 36.57 26.21
C ALA A 261 11.56 36.20 24.78
N SER A 262 12.64 35.44 24.57
CA SER A 262 13.14 35.25 23.18
C SER A 262 13.54 33.83 22.72
N ALA A 263 13.16 32.75 23.41
CA ALA A 263 13.41 31.39 22.93
C ALA A 263 12.28 30.86 22.03
N SER A 264 12.62 30.16 20.95
CA SER A 264 11.67 29.60 19.98
C SER A 264 10.89 28.40 20.56
N ALA A 265 9.78 28.00 19.93
CA ALA A 265 8.96 26.86 20.39
C ALA A 265 9.74 25.53 20.41
N ALA A 266 10.72 25.35 19.51
CA ALA A 266 11.58 24.16 19.45
C ALA A 266 12.55 24.08 20.66
N ASP A 267 13.05 25.22 21.13
CA ASP A 267 13.95 25.28 22.31
C ASP A 267 13.22 24.88 23.61
N ARG A 268 11.88 24.97 23.65
CA ARG A 268 11.07 24.52 24.78
C ARG A 268 10.83 23.01 24.76
N GLU A 269 10.60 22.39 23.60
CA GLU A 269 10.35 20.94 23.51
C GLU A 269 11.58 20.11 23.87
N ASP A 270 12.78 20.48 23.39
CA ASP A 270 14.03 19.77 23.71
C ASP A 270 14.38 19.82 25.21
N ARG A 271 14.10 20.95 25.86
CA ARG A 271 14.35 21.16 27.30
C ARG A 271 13.35 20.40 28.18
N THR A 272 12.11 20.20 27.71
CA THR A 272 11.08 19.43 28.41
C THR A 272 11.31 17.93 28.26
N LEU A 273 11.82 17.48 27.10
CA LEU A 273 12.19 16.09 26.86
C LEU A 273 13.29 15.61 27.83
N LEU A 274 14.30 16.45 28.08
CA LEU A 274 15.41 16.17 29.00
C LEU A 274 14.96 16.11 30.48
N SER A 275 14.03 16.97 30.90
CA SER A 275 13.49 16.94 32.28
C SER A 275 12.61 15.71 32.54
N ASP A 276 11.77 15.34 31.58
CA ASP A 276 10.87 14.20 31.71
C ASP A 276 11.64 12.86 31.63
N LEU A 277 12.73 12.81 30.86
CA LEU A 277 13.63 11.67 30.80
C LEU A 277 14.38 11.45 32.12
N TRP A 278 14.87 12.52 32.75
CA TRP A 278 15.57 12.46 34.03
C TRP A 278 14.67 11.92 35.16
N LEU A 279 13.42 12.38 35.22
CA LEU A 279 12.43 11.87 36.18
C LEU A 279 12.10 10.39 35.96
N SER A 280 12.06 9.93 34.71
CA SER A 280 11.69 8.54 34.39
C SER A 280 12.80 7.52 34.67
N GLU A 281 14.07 7.87 34.50
CA GLU A 281 15.22 6.96 34.69
C GLU A 281 15.81 7.05 36.11
N PHE A 282 15.76 8.22 36.77
CA PHE A 282 16.14 8.34 38.18
C PHE A 282 15.20 7.54 39.11
N GLN A 283 13.91 7.46 38.76
CA GLN A 283 12.95 6.60 39.46
C GLN A 283 13.22 5.09 39.27
N ARG A 284 13.98 4.68 38.24
CA ARG A 284 14.33 3.28 37.94
C ARG A 284 15.67 2.84 38.55
N SER A 285 16.57 3.78 38.85
CA SER A 285 17.96 3.52 39.23
C SER A 285 18.26 3.75 40.73
N ALA A 286 17.29 4.19 41.52
CA ALA A 286 17.46 4.34 42.98
C ALA A 286 17.63 2.97 43.68
N PRO A 287 18.61 2.79 44.59
CA PRO A 287 18.87 1.52 45.27
C PRO A 287 17.69 1.08 46.16
N PRO A 288 17.42 -0.24 46.28
CA PRO A 288 16.24 -0.78 46.94
C PRO A 288 16.39 -0.73 48.46
N GLY A 289 16.07 0.43 49.04
CA GLY A 289 16.09 0.66 50.48
C GLY A 289 14.89 1.44 50.97
N ARG A 290 13.69 1.20 50.40
CA ARG A 290 12.34 1.55 50.92
C ARG A 290 11.27 1.22 49.86
N ARG A 291 11.05 -0.07 49.59
CA ARG A 291 9.77 -0.53 49.04
C ARG A 291 9.36 -1.78 49.80
N MET A 292 8.29 -1.62 50.56
CA MET A 292 7.69 -2.66 51.38
C MET A 292 6.78 -3.51 50.49
N MET A 293 7.05 -4.81 50.53
CA MET A 293 6.14 -5.96 50.43
C MET A 293 5.49 -6.40 49.10
N GLN A 294 5.73 -7.70 48.85
CA GLN A 294 5.04 -8.69 48.02
C GLN A 294 5.45 -8.79 46.54
N SER A 295 5.72 -9.95 45.91
CA SER A 295 6.00 -11.34 46.31
C SER A 295 6.46 -12.06 45.02
N LEU A 296 7.71 -12.52 44.89
CA LEU A 296 8.12 -13.94 44.86
C LEU A 296 7.37 -14.85 43.86
N HIS A 297 8.03 -15.30 42.77
CA HIS A 297 8.54 -16.68 42.64
C HIS A 297 9.01 -17.10 41.22
N VAL A 298 10.12 -17.84 41.23
CA VAL A 298 10.69 -18.79 40.23
C VAL A 298 11.57 -18.22 39.10
N ALA A 299 12.88 -18.20 39.40
CA ALA A 299 13.95 -18.34 38.44
C ALA A 299 14.97 -19.37 38.98
N VAL A 300 14.90 -20.62 38.53
CA VAL A 300 16.04 -21.56 38.52
C VAL A 300 15.79 -22.58 37.40
N LEU A 301 16.59 -22.52 36.32
CA LEU A 301 17.24 -23.65 35.64
C LEU A 301 17.70 -23.24 34.23
N ALA A 302 19.02 -23.27 34.01
CA ALA A 302 19.72 -23.94 32.91
C ALA A 302 20.88 -23.12 32.32
N VAL A 303 22.09 -23.54 32.69
CA VAL A 303 23.32 -23.43 31.88
C VAL A 303 23.61 -24.84 31.36
N VAL A 304 23.94 -24.97 30.06
CA VAL A 304 25.00 -25.85 29.46
C VAL A 304 24.81 -25.92 27.94
N SER A 305 25.89 -25.63 27.21
CA SER A 305 26.05 -25.82 25.76
C SER A 305 26.33 -27.28 25.40
N VAL A 306 25.61 -27.88 24.43
CA VAL A 306 26.09 -28.98 23.55
C VAL A 306 25.31 -29.02 22.22
N SER A 307 26.06 -28.89 21.13
CA SER A 307 26.00 -29.53 19.79
C SER A 307 24.72 -29.66 18.93
N THR A 308 24.96 -29.36 17.66
CA THR A 308 24.12 -29.05 16.50
C THR A 308 23.36 -30.21 15.81
N VAL A 309 22.92 -31.28 16.49
CA VAL A 309 22.29 -32.44 15.79
C VAL A 309 20.88 -32.84 16.30
N VAL A 310 20.33 -32.22 17.35
CA VAL A 310 18.99 -32.58 17.89
C VAL A 310 17.85 -31.70 17.35
N ARG A 311 18.11 -30.76 16.43
CA ARG A 311 17.15 -29.69 16.11
C ARG A 311 15.94 -30.11 15.27
N SER A 312 15.90 -31.25 14.57
CA SER A 312 14.73 -31.58 13.72
C SER A 312 13.57 -32.22 14.48
N SER A 313 13.83 -33.12 15.44
CA SER A 313 12.75 -33.83 16.18
C SER A 313 12.05 -32.93 17.19
N ALA A 314 12.79 -32.13 17.96
CA ALA A 314 12.21 -31.18 18.92
C ALA A 314 11.36 -30.09 18.23
N ARG A 315 11.66 -29.77 16.96
CA ARG A 315 10.89 -28.80 16.16
C ARG A 315 9.55 -29.37 15.68
N ALA A 316 9.53 -30.61 15.23
CA ALA A 316 8.29 -31.30 14.85
C ALA A 316 7.37 -31.47 16.06
N GLU A 317 7.92 -31.79 17.23
CA GLU A 317 7.16 -31.96 18.47
C GLU A 317 6.57 -30.64 18.97
N LEU A 318 7.33 -29.53 18.88
CA LEU A 318 6.81 -28.20 19.19
C LEU A 318 5.69 -27.76 18.23
N GLU A 319 5.80 -28.07 16.94
CA GLU A 319 4.77 -27.75 15.95
C GLU A 319 3.48 -28.52 16.19
N LEU A 320 3.58 -29.82 16.47
CA LEU A 320 2.43 -30.66 16.82
C LEU A 320 1.73 -30.15 18.08
N GLN A 321 2.49 -29.72 19.09
CA GLN A 321 1.92 -29.09 20.29
C GLN A 321 1.16 -27.81 19.97
N ARG A 322 1.69 -26.94 19.10
CA ARG A 322 1.00 -25.70 18.67
C ARG A 322 -0.32 -26.00 17.97
N GLN A 323 -0.32 -26.93 17.02
CA GLN A 323 -1.54 -27.33 16.31
C GLN A 323 -2.55 -28.00 17.24
N PHE A 324 -2.08 -28.80 18.19
CA PHE A 324 -2.93 -29.42 19.19
C PHE A 324 -3.64 -28.37 20.07
N VAL A 325 -2.91 -27.38 20.57
CA VAL A 325 -3.48 -26.27 21.36
C VAL A 325 -4.50 -25.48 20.54
N SER A 326 -4.19 -25.18 19.27
CA SER A 326 -5.14 -24.51 18.36
C SER A 326 -6.45 -25.28 18.23
N LEU A 327 -6.40 -26.61 18.05
CA LEU A 327 -7.60 -27.44 17.96
C LEU A 327 -8.36 -27.53 19.29
N GLN A 328 -7.67 -27.49 20.43
CA GLN A 328 -8.34 -27.41 21.73
C GLN A 328 -9.13 -26.11 21.87
N ASP A 329 -8.60 -25.00 21.39
CA ASP A 329 -9.31 -23.72 21.39
C ASP A 329 -10.49 -23.73 20.42
N ASP A 330 -10.37 -24.34 19.24
CA ASP A 330 -11.49 -24.51 18.32
C ASP A 330 -12.62 -25.36 18.94
N LEU A 331 -12.27 -26.44 19.65
CA LEU A 331 -13.23 -27.30 20.38
C LEU A 331 -13.95 -26.56 21.50
N ARG A 332 -13.33 -25.53 22.11
CA ARG A 332 -13.98 -24.66 23.10
C ARG A 332 -14.93 -23.64 22.45
N ASN A 333 -14.72 -23.32 21.18
CA ASN A 333 -15.43 -22.26 20.44
C ASN A 333 -16.43 -22.78 19.38
N ARG A 334 -16.94 -24.02 19.52
CA ARG A 334 -17.81 -24.68 18.52
C ARG A 334 -19.06 -23.90 18.14
N ALA A 335 -19.72 -23.27 19.10
CA ALA A 335 -20.93 -22.49 18.84
C ALA A 335 -20.70 -21.45 17.72
N ARG A 336 -19.53 -20.79 17.73
CA ARG A 336 -19.14 -19.82 16.70
C ARG A 336 -18.90 -20.46 15.33
N LEU A 337 -18.43 -21.70 15.28
CA LEU A 337 -18.21 -22.44 14.03
C LEU A 337 -19.54 -22.88 13.41
N VAL A 338 -20.51 -23.29 14.23
CA VAL A 338 -21.86 -23.68 13.80
C VAL A 338 -22.57 -22.52 13.11
N GLU A 339 -22.44 -21.29 13.63
CA GLU A 339 -22.98 -20.06 13.00
C GLU A 339 -22.50 -19.83 11.56
N ARG A 340 -21.43 -20.51 11.13
CA ARG A 340 -20.79 -20.32 9.82
C ARG A 340 -20.78 -21.57 8.97
N ALA A 341 -21.53 -22.60 9.36
CA ALA A 341 -21.60 -23.85 8.61
C ALA A 341 -21.98 -23.59 7.14
N ASP A 342 -22.95 -22.71 6.90
CA ASP A 342 -23.43 -22.34 5.56
C ASP A 342 -22.41 -21.53 4.74
N GLN A 343 -21.45 -20.90 5.42
CA GLN A 343 -20.36 -20.14 4.82
C GLN A 343 -19.12 -21.00 4.56
N THR A 344 -19.10 -22.26 5.00
CA THR A 344 -17.90 -23.11 4.95
C THR A 344 -17.78 -23.83 3.61
N PHE A 345 -16.57 -23.85 3.05
CA PHE A 345 -16.33 -24.48 1.74
C PHE A 345 -16.51 -26.00 1.75
N ARG A 346 -16.03 -26.70 2.79
CA ARG A 346 -16.28 -28.12 3.03
C ARG A 346 -16.80 -28.33 4.45
N ALA A 347 -17.94 -28.99 4.59
CA ALA A 347 -18.51 -29.28 5.92
C ALA A 347 -17.54 -30.05 6.84
N ALA A 348 -16.67 -30.89 6.28
CA ALA A 348 -15.65 -31.62 7.04
C ALA A 348 -14.59 -30.70 7.70
N ALA A 349 -14.40 -29.48 7.21
CA ALA A 349 -13.51 -28.50 7.84
C ALA A 349 -14.04 -27.95 9.17
N LEU A 350 -15.34 -28.10 9.46
CA LEU A 350 -15.90 -27.70 10.75
C LEU A 350 -15.47 -28.65 11.87
N VAL A 351 -15.49 -28.15 13.11
CA VAL A 351 -15.50 -28.99 14.31
C VAL A 351 -16.96 -29.32 14.63
N LEU A 352 -17.29 -30.61 14.73
CA LEU A 352 -18.66 -31.07 14.95
C LEU A 352 -18.94 -31.29 16.43
N ASP A 353 -20.20 -31.29 16.84
CA ASP A 353 -20.59 -31.58 18.22
C ASP A 353 -20.15 -32.97 18.69
N SER A 354 -20.00 -33.92 17.75
CA SER A 354 -19.54 -35.27 18.01
C SER A 354 -18.04 -35.39 18.31
N ASP A 355 -17.20 -34.41 17.91
CA ASP A 355 -15.75 -34.48 18.11
C ASP A 355 -15.44 -34.21 19.60
N ARG A 356 -14.73 -35.04 20.35
CA ARG A 356 -14.54 -34.85 21.81
C ARG A 356 -13.18 -34.26 22.16
N ASP A 357 -12.18 -34.54 21.34
CA ASP A 357 -10.81 -34.10 21.51
C ASP A 357 -10.17 -33.78 20.14
N PRO A 358 -8.98 -33.15 20.11
CA PRO A 358 -8.30 -32.83 18.86
C PRO A 358 -8.01 -34.04 17.97
N ALA A 359 -7.81 -35.23 18.55
CA ALA A 359 -7.47 -36.43 17.79
C ALA A 359 -8.67 -36.91 16.96
N GLU A 360 -9.88 -36.87 17.51
CA GLU A 360 -11.10 -37.21 16.76
C GLU A 360 -11.33 -36.28 15.56
N VAL A 361 -11.09 -34.97 15.73
CA VAL A 361 -11.17 -33.99 14.63
C VAL A 361 -10.19 -34.36 13.51
N VAL A 362 -8.93 -34.61 13.87
CA VAL A 362 -7.86 -34.96 12.91
C VAL A 362 -8.19 -36.27 12.21
N LEU A 363 -8.63 -37.30 12.93
CA LEU A 363 -8.99 -38.60 12.36
C LEU A 363 -10.16 -38.47 11.37
N ARG A 364 -11.19 -37.70 11.70
CA ARG A 364 -12.34 -37.47 10.81
C ARG A 364 -11.95 -36.69 9.56
N ARG A 365 -11.22 -35.59 9.71
CA ARG A 365 -10.74 -34.78 8.57
C ARG A 365 -9.79 -35.58 7.67
N THR A 366 -8.92 -36.39 8.27
CA THR A 366 -8.04 -37.32 7.54
C THR A 366 -8.86 -38.39 6.83
N GLY A 367 -9.92 -38.92 7.45
CA GLY A 367 -10.85 -39.87 6.81
C GLY A 367 -11.53 -39.25 5.58
N ALA A 368 -12.06 -38.03 5.71
CA ALA A 368 -12.70 -37.31 4.60
C ALA A 368 -11.71 -37.02 3.46
N LEU A 369 -10.49 -36.59 3.81
CA LEU A 369 -9.38 -36.41 2.86
C LEU A 369 -9.05 -37.73 2.16
N LEU A 370 -8.91 -38.83 2.90
CA LEU A 370 -8.64 -40.14 2.34
C LEU A 370 -9.76 -40.63 1.45
N ASP A 371 -11.02 -40.35 1.78
CA ASP A 371 -12.16 -40.73 0.94
C ASP A 371 -12.26 -39.89 -0.34
N ASP A 372 -11.81 -38.64 -0.31
CA ASP A 372 -11.65 -37.81 -1.50
C ASP A 372 -10.46 -38.29 -2.36
N LEU A 373 -9.31 -38.53 -1.74
CA LEU A 373 -8.13 -39.14 -2.38
C LEU A 373 -8.42 -40.53 -2.96
N LYS A 374 -9.25 -41.35 -2.31
CA LYS A 374 -9.70 -42.64 -2.84
C LYS A 374 -10.63 -42.47 -4.04
N ARG A 375 -11.47 -41.43 -4.04
CA ARG A 375 -12.31 -41.04 -5.19
C ARG A 375 -11.48 -40.49 -6.35
N LEU A 376 -10.27 -39.98 -6.09
CA LEU A 376 -9.26 -39.65 -7.09
C LEU A 376 -8.51 -40.87 -7.68
N SER A 377 -9.00 -42.09 -7.39
CA SER A 377 -8.49 -43.40 -7.80
C SER A 377 -7.12 -43.82 -7.20
N GLY A 378 -7.20 -44.72 -6.21
CA GLY A 378 -6.44 -45.98 -6.19
C GLY A 378 -5.00 -45.95 -5.68
N ALA A 379 -4.83 -46.24 -4.38
CA ALA A 379 -3.58 -46.65 -3.77
C ALA A 379 -2.98 -47.92 -4.43
N SER A 380 -2.18 -47.74 -5.48
CA SER A 380 -1.00 -48.56 -5.85
C SER A 380 -0.31 -48.05 -7.14
N ARG A 381 0.39 -46.90 -7.04
CA ARG A 381 1.47 -46.44 -7.94
C ARG A 381 1.12 -46.20 -9.44
N PHE A 382 0.39 -45.11 -9.68
CA PHE A 382 0.65 -44.01 -10.65
C PHE A 382 1.07 -44.23 -12.13
N GLU A 383 0.99 -45.42 -12.75
CA GLU A 383 1.36 -45.58 -14.18
C GLU A 383 0.19 -45.35 -15.16
N ALA A 384 -1.02 -45.84 -14.87
CA ALA A 384 -2.22 -45.58 -15.69
C ALA A 384 -2.73 -44.12 -15.59
N LEU A 385 -2.46 -43.46 -14.46
CA LEU A 385 -2.76 -42.05 -14.22
C LEU A 385 -1.96 -41.09 -15.12
N GLN A 386 -0.89 -41.55 -15.77
CA GLN A 386 -0.19 -40.76 -16.78
C GLN A 386 -1.00 -40.66 -18.09
N ALA A 387 -1.71 -41.73 -18.46
CA ALA A 387 -2.61 -41.77 -19.61
C ALA A 387 -3.94 -41.05 -19.32
N GLU A 388 -4.45 -41.15 -18.08
CA GLU A 388 -5.62 -40.37 -17.66
C GLU A 388 -5.29 -38.89 -17.41
N LEU A 389 -4.08 -38.53 -16.96
CA LEU A 389 -3.61 -37.13 -16.93
C LEU A 389 -3.42 -36.57 -18.35
N GLN A 390 -3.04 -37.38 -19.33
CA GLN A 390 -3.07 -36.99 -20.75
C GLN A 390 -4.52 -36.84 -21.26
N SER A 391 -5.43 -37.74 -20.87
CA SER A 391 -6.87 -37.67 -21.18
C SER A 391 -7.59 -36.52 -20.47
N LEU A 392 -7.21 -36.16 -19.23
CA LEU A 392 -7.70 -35.02 -18.44
C LEU A 392 -7.03 -33.72 -18.88
N ARG A 393 -5.80 -33.75 -19.42
CA ARG A 393 -5.22 -32.62 -20.17
C ARG A 393 -5.93 -32.41 -21.52
N ALA A 394 -6.50 -33.46 -22.11
CA ALA A 394 -7.34 -33.40 -23.31
C ALA A 394 -8.81 -33.05 -23.02
N ARG A 395 -9.38 -33.49 -21.89
CA ARG A 395 -10.73 -33.17 -21.36
C ARG A 395 -10.77 -31.84 -20.61
N SER A 396 -9.62 -31.35 -20.14
CA SER A 396 -9.32 -29.92 -19.98
C SER A 396 -9.27 -29.30 -21.38
N GLN A 397 -10.39 -29.36 -22.09
CA GLN A 397 -10.71 -28.40 -23.11
C GLN A 397 -10.59 -27.05 -22.42
N ARG A 398 -9.49 -26.39 -22.77
CA ARG A 398 -9.15 -24.99 -22.52
C ARG A 398 -10.38 -24.20 -22.05
N LEU A 399 -10.57 -24.09 -20.74
CA LEU A 399 -10.95 -22.80 -20.22
C LEU A 399 -9.77 -21.93 -20.61
N SER A 400 -9.91 -21.16 -21.69
CA SER A 400 -9.00 -20.06 -21.92
C SER A 400 -9.02 -19.30 -20.62
N LEU A 401 -7.91 -19.33 -19.87
CA LEU A 401 -7.67 -18.32 -18.86
C LEU A 401 -7.81 -17.02 -19.63
N ASP A 402 -8.97 -16.38 -19.45
CA ASP A 402 -9.24 -15.07 -20.01
C ASP A 402 -8.03 -14.24 -19.64
N ALA A 403 -7.37 -13.62 -20.63
CA ALA A 403 -6.21 -12.78 -20.39
C ALA A 403 -6.65 -11.44 -19.76
N ARG A 404 -7.26 -11.55 -18.59
CA ARG A 404 -7.66 -10.46 -17.73
C ARG A 404 -6.79 -10.45 -16.49
N ILE A 405 -6.47 -9.27 -16.03
CA ILE A 405 -5.79 -9.03 -14.77
C ILE A 405 -6.86 -9.03 -13.69
N ILE A 406 -6.62 -9.78 -12.61
CA ILE A 406 -7.38 -9.68 -11.37
C ILE A 406 -6.56 -8.92 -10.33
N TRP A 407 -7.18 -7.96 -9.65
CA TRP A 407 -6.56 -7.19 -8.58
C TRP A 407 -7.61 -6.77 -7.55
N THR A 408 -7.16 -6.33 -6.38
CA THR A 408 -8.03 -5.74 -5.36
C THR A 408 -8.12 -4.24 -5.59
N ARG A 409 -9.32 -3.72 -5.86
CA ARG A 409 -9.54 -2.28 -5.99
C ARG A 409 -9.97 -1.70 -4.66
N TRP A 410 -9.39 -0.56 -4.30
CA TRP A 410 -9.89 0.28 -3.21
C TRP A 410 -10.82 1.34 -3.79
N ASP A 411 -12.08 1.32 -3.40
CA ASP A 411 -13.11 2.22 -3.92
C ASP A 411 -13.69 3.10 -2.81
N TYR A 412 -13.13 4.31 -2.69
CA TYR A 412 -13.53 5.31 -1.71
C TYR A 412 -14.44 6.39 -2.26
N VAL A 413 -14.90 6.25 -3.52
CA VAL A 413 -15.69 7.29 -4.17
C VAL A 413 -17.01 7.46 -3.43
N ASP A 414 -17.04 8.51 -2.63
CA ASP A 414 -18.12 8.87 -1.74
C ASP A 414 -18.53 7.72 -0.78
N ARG A 415 -17.58 6.95 -0.23
CA ARG A 415 -17.82 5.80 0.68
C ARG A 415 -16.87 5.81 1.90
N HIS A 416 -17.29 5.17 3.00
CA HIS A 416 -16.46 4.95 4.20
C HIS A 416 -15.18 4.18 3.87
N GLY A 417 -14.09 4.47 4.58
CA GLY A 417 -12.75 3.90 4.42
C GLY A 417 -12.63 2.38 4.59
N CYS A 418 -13.69 1.64 4.88
CA CYS A 418 -13.66 0.18 5.10
C CYS A 418 -14.63 -0.57 4.16
N THR A 419 -15.15 0.11 3.14
CA THR A 419 -16.36 -0.35 2.44
C THR A 419 -16.11 -1.25 1.24
N ALA A 420 -15.07 -1.02 0.44
CA ALA A 420 -14.93 -1.68 -0.85
C ALA A 420 -13.47 -1.91 -1.23
N HIS A 421 -12.89 -2.97 -0.67
CA HIS A 421 -11.55 -3.47 -1.00
C HIS A 421 -11.63 -4.89 -1.57
N MET A 422 -12.32 -5.02 -2.70
CA MET A 422 -12.73 -6.32 -3.26
C MET A 422 -12.06 -6.61 -4.61
N PRO A 423 -12.14 -7.85 -5.11
CA PRO A 423 -11.52 -8.23 -6.37
C PRO A 423 -12.24 -7.61 -7.59
N TRP A 424 -11.44 -7.15 -8.56
CA TRP A 424 -11.85 -6.60 -9.84
C TRP A 424 -11.06 -7.26 -10.96
N ILE A 425 -11.62 -7.26 -12.17
CA ILE A 425 -11.01 -7.79 -13.39
C ILE A 425 -10.99 -6.75 -14.51
N THR A 426 -9.97 -6.79 -15.36
CA THR A 426 -9.76 -5.85 -16.49
C THR A 426 -8.90 -6.52 -17.55
N SER A 427 -8.91 -6.04 -18.79
CA SER A 427 -8.00 -6.53 -19.83
C SER A 427 -6.53 -6.23 -19.51
N LEU A 428 -5.59 -6.81 -20.27
CA LEU A 428 -4.15 -6.54 -20.08
C LEU A 428 -3.75 -5.08 -20.30
N ASP A 429 -4.48 -4.35 -21.17
CA ASP A 429 -4.33 -2.91 -21.33
C ASP A 429 -5.20 -2.12 -20.37
N GLY A 430 -5.90 -2.72 -19.41
CA GLY A 430 -6.67 -2.00 -18.40
C GLY A 430 -7.98 -1.40 -18.91
N ALA A 431 -8.54 -1.90 -20.00
CA ALA A 431 -9.89 -1.59 -20.49
C ALA A 431 -10.96 -2.42 -19.75
N ASP A 432 -12.21 -1.96 -19.79
CA ASP A 432 -13.37 -2.68 -19.23
C ASP A 432 -13.17 -3.21 -17.78
N PRO A 433 -12.83 -2.33 -16.81
CA PRO A 433 -12.68 -2.74 -15.41
C PRO A 433 -14.05 -3.13 -14.82
N ARG A 434 -14.15 -4.31 -14.21
CA ARG A 434 -15.38 -4.84 -13.62
C ARG A 434 -15.17 -5.40 -12.22
N PRO A 435 -16.09 -5.17 -11.28
CA PRO A 435 -16.04 -5.83 -9.98
C PRO A 435 -16.37 -7.33 -10.13
N VAL A 436 -15.74 -8.16 -9.30
CA VAL A 436 -16.06 -9.59 -9.23
C VAL A 436 -17.23 -9.83 -8.27
N HIS A 437 -17.18 -9.25 -7.06
CA HIS A 437 -18.28 -9.27 -6.09
C HIS A 437 -18.02 -8.29 -4.91
N GLY A 438 -18.97 -8.20 -3.96
CA GLY A 438 -18.72 -7.78 -2.56
C GLY A 438 -18.65 -6.28 -2.31
N ASN A 439 -18.69 -5.44 -3.36
CA ASN A 439 -18.56 -3.98 -3.24
C ASN A 439 -19.72 -3.29 -2.49
N TYR A 440 -20.82 -4.00 -2.23
CA TYR A 440 -22.00 -3.47 -1.55
C TYR A 440 -22.42 -4.32 -0.34
N ALA A 441 -21.67 -5.39 -0.04
CA ALA A 441 -21.99 -6.26 1.07
C ALA A 441 -21.79 -5.53 2.42
N PRO A 442 -22.74 -5.64 3.37
CA PRO A 442 -22.65 -5.01 4.68
C PRO A 442 -21.39 -5.44 5.41
N ARG A 443 -20.66 -4.48 5.99
CA ARG A 443 -19.36 -4.73 6.62
C ARG A 443 -19.34 -5.93 7.58
N PRO A 444 -20.33 -6.17 8.47
CA PRO A 444 -20.28 -7.32 9.40
C PRO A 444 -20.28 -8.71 8.75
N THR A 445 -20.77 -8.82 7.51
CA THR A 445 -20.93 -10.12 6.82
C THR A 445 -19.75 -10.47 5.91
N ARG A 446 -18.79 -9.55 5.72
CA ARG A 446 -17.69 -9.69 4.76
C ARG A 446 -16.32 -9.37 5.39
N PRO A 447 -15.19 -9.73 4.77
CA PRO A 447 -13.91 -9.17 5.18
C PRO A 447 -13.82 -7.70 4.80
N ASP A 448 -12.97 -6.94 5.50
CA ASP A 448 -12.69 -5.55 5.13
C ASP A 448 -11.90 -5.48 3.81
N MET A 449 -11.08 -6.49 3.53
CA MET A 449 -10.32 -6.63 2.30
C MET A 449 -10.21 -8.06 1.81
N GLU A 450 -10.16 -8.25 0.50
CA GLU A 450 -9.76 -9.51 -0.13
C GLU A 450 -8.51 -9.30 -0.96
N LEU A 451 -7.39 -9.86 -0.49
CA LEU A 451 -6.05 -9.65 -1.05
C LEU A 451 -5.46 -10.94 -1.60
N HIS A 452 -4.39 -10.82 -2.37
CA HIS A 452 -3.63 -11.97 -2.90
C HIS A 452 -4.49 -12.94 -3.72
N VAL A 453 -5.47 -12.40 -4.45
CA VAL A 453 -6.43 -13.18 -5.22
C VAL A 453 -5.71 -13.99 -6.30
N ARG A 454 -5.99 -15.29 -6.39
CA ARG A 454 -5.40 -16.19 -7.39
C ARG A 454 -6.44 -17.13 -7.97
N ALA A 455 -6.40 -17.31 -9.29
CA ALA A 455 -7.20 -18.33 -9.96
C ALA A 455 -6.78 -19.73 -9.51
N ILE A 456 -7.75 -20.59 -9.26
CA ILE A 456 -7.53 -21.99 -8.91
C ILE A 456 -7.33 -22.79 -10.21
N PRO A 457 -6.22 -23.55 -10.36
CA PRO A 457 -5.97 -24.31 -11.59
C PRO A 457 -7.11 -25.28 -11.91
N GLY A 458 -7.60 -25.25 -13.15
CA GLY A 458 -8.67 -26.15 -13.62
C GLY A 458 -10.07 -25.82 -13.08
N SER A 459 -10.23 -24.69 -12.39
CA SER A 459 -11.48 -24.30 -11.72
C SER A 459 -11.85 -22.86 -12.12
N PRO A 460 -13.15 -22.50 -12.18
CA PRO A 460 -13.59 -21.12 -12.43
C PRO A 460 -13.47 -20.23 -11.19
N ARG A 461 -12.97 -20.76 -10.07
CA ARG A 461 -12.93 -20.11 -8.77
C ARG A 461 -11.59 -19.43 -8.50
N PHE A 462 -11.59 -18.53 -7.52
CA PHE A 462 -10.40 -17.90 -6.97
C PHE A 462 -10.20 -18.27 -5.50
N VAL A 463 -8.96 -18.18 -5.03
CA VAL A 463 -8.63 -18.14 -3.60
C VAL A 463 -8.13 -16.73 -3.25
N ALA A 464 -8.50 -16.22 -2.08
CA ALA A 464 -8.03 -14.93 -1.57
C ALA A 464 -7.74 -14.99 -0.06
N THR A 465 -6.93 -14.04 0.41
CA THR A 465 -6.77 -13.74 1.84
C THR A 465 -7.81 -12.70 2.23
N ALA A 466 -8.72 -13.04 3.16
CA ALA A 466 -9.59 -12.09 3.82
C ALA A 466 -8.81 -11.34 4.91
N ALA A 467 -8.47 -10.07 4.66
CA ALA A 467 -7.55 -9.27 5.45
C ALA A 467 -8.25 -8.05 6.12
N PRO A 468 -7.67 -7.50 7.21
CA PRO A 468 -8.13 -6.27 7.85
C PRO A 468 -7.82 -5.02 7.02
N HIS A 469 -8.52 -3.91 7.27
CA HIS A 469 -8.18 -2.61 6.68
C HIS A 469 -6.96 -1.95 7.35
N HIS A 470 -6.81 -2.05 8.67
CA HIS A 470 -5.77 -1.39 9.48
C HIS A 470 -4.74 -2.37 10.05
N GLY A 471 -4.50 -3.50 9.38
CA GLY A 471 -3.57 -4.53 9.83
C GLY A 471 -2.59 -4.99 8.77
N GLN A 472 -1.97 -6.14 9.00
CA GLN A 472 -1.19 -6.83 8.00
C GLN A 472 -2.13 -7.58 7.05
N ALA A 473 -1.65 -7.91 5.86
CA ALA A 473 -2.43 -8.58 4.82
C ALA A 473 -2.64 -10.10 5.07
N PHE A 474 -3.04 -10.45 6.30
CA PHE A 474 -3.29 -11.81 6.78
C PHE A 474 -4.66 -11.88 7.47
N GLY A 475 -5.26 -13.05 7.48
CA GLY A 475 -6.56 -13.35 8.06
C GLY A 475 -7.02 -14.73 7.64
N SER A 476 -8.32 -14.97 7.52
CA SER A 476 -8.82 -16.25 6.98
C SER A 476 -8.58 -16.36 5.48
N LEU A 477 -8.53 -17.58 4.95
CA LEU A 477 -8.55 -17.82 3.51
C LEU A 477 -9.98 -18.09 3.03
N VAL A 478 -10.31 -17.57 1.85
CA VAL A 478 -11.63 -17.71 1.23
C VAL A 478 -11.54 -18.19 -0.21
N ILE A 479 -12.59 -18.89 -0.65
CA ILE A 479 -12.84 -19.29 -2.03
C ILE A 479 -13.92 -18.38 -2.60
N ILE A 480 -13.72 -17.91 -3.83
CA ILE A 480 -14.63 -17.02 -4.55
C ILE A 480 -15.11 -17.75 -5.82
N ASP A 481 -16.42 -17.94 -5.97
CA ASP A 481 -17.04 -18.46 -7.19
C ASP A 481 -17.81 -17.34 -7.90
N PRO A 482 -17.25 -16.72 -8.95
CA PRO A 482 -17.86 -15.56 -9.62
C PRO A 482 -19.13 -15.90 -10.41
N ARG A 483 -19.51 -17.19 -10.50
CA ARG A 483 -20.75 -17.62 -11.16
C ARG A 483 -21.95 -17.51 -10.24
N MET A 484 -21.73 -17.41 -8.93
CA MET A 484 -22.80 -17.16 -7.97
C MET A 484 -23.24 -15.70 -8.06
N PRO A 485 -24.54 -15.41 -7.90
CA PRO A 485 -25.02 -14.03 -7.82
C PRO A 485 -24.35 -13.25 -6.68
N ASP A 486 -23.92 -12.02 -6.94
CA ASP A 486 -23.54 -11.07 -5.90
C ASP A 486 -24.81 -10.46 -5.30
N ASP A 487 -25.27 -11.03 -4.19
CA ASP A 487 -26.55 -10.72 -3.53
C ASP A 487 -26.41 -9.75 -2.36
N ASP A 488 -25.27 -9.05 -2.27
CA ASP A 488 -24.81 -8.28 -1.10
C ASP A 488 -24.67 -9.13 0.19
N GLY A 489 -24.94 -10.43 0.14
CA GLY A 489 -24.86 -11.40 1.24
C GLY A 489 -23.60 -12.25 1.23
N MET A 490 -22.65 -11.95 0.33
CA MET A 490 -21.42 -12.73 0.12
C MET A 490 -21.68 -14.16 -0.38
N ALA A 491 -22.79 -14.43 -1.08
CA ALA A 491 -23.04 -15.74 -1.70
C ALA A 491 -21.88 -16.27 -2.58
N PRO A 492 -21.12 -15.43 -3.31
CA PRO A 492 -19.94 -15.88 -4.06
C PRO A 492 -18.77 -16.39 -3.19
N VAL A 493 -18.77 -16.12 -1.88
CA VAL A 493 -17.63 -16.37 -1.01
C VAL A 493 -17.91 -17.49 -0.01
N LYS A 494 -16.96 -18.43 0.09
CA LYS A 494 -16.94 -19.48 1.11
C LYS A 494 -15.62 -19.49 1.85
N ARG A 495 -15.65 -19.75 3.16
CA ARG A 495 -14.46 -19.84 4.01
C ARG A 495 -13.74 -21.16 3.76
N LEU A 496 -12.47 -21.06 3.38
CA LEU A 496 -11.56 -22.21 3.31
C LEU A 496 -11.04 -22.58 4.71
N THR A 497 -10.78 -21.56 5.54
CA THR A 497 -10.35 -21.70 6.94
C THR A 497 -11.44 -21.14 7.87
N PRO A 498 -12.56 -21.88 8.08
CA PRO A 498 -13.72 -21.39 8.82
C PRO A 498 -13.46 -21.14 10.32
N GLU A 499 -12.39 -21.70 10.87
CA GLU A 499 -11.97 -21.55 12.25
C GLU A 499 -11.51 -20.13 12.60
N VAL A 500 -11.08 -19.36 11.58
CA VAL A 500 -10.65 -17.97 11.74
C VAL A 500 -11.70 -17.01 11.19
N ASP A 501 -12.10 -16.07 12.05
CA ASP A 501 -13.03 -14.99 11.73
C ASP A 501 -12.38 -13.97 10.80
N PHE A 502 -13.19 -13.15 10.13
CA PHE A 502 -12.64 -12.04 9.38
C PHE A 502 -12.01 -11.00 10.33
N PRO A 503 -10.74 -10.61 10.12
CA PRO A 503 -10.12 -9.55 10.90
C PRO A 503 -10.90 -8.23 10.81
N GLU A 504 -10.91 -7.44 11.89
CA GLU A 504 -11.66 -6.19 12.07
C GLU A 504 -13.19 -6.29 11.97
N SER A 505 -13.75 -6.77 10.86
CA SER A 505 -15.20 -6.84 10.68
C SER A 505 -15.89 -7.84 11.60
N GLN A 506 -15.17 -8.90 11.99
CA GLN A 506 -15.65 -9.95 12.90
C GLN A 506 -14.66 -10.20 14.05
N ARG A 507 -13.72 -9.29 14.29
CA ARG A 507 -12.68 -9.40 15.34
C ARG A 507 -11.80 -10.65 15.21
N GLY A 508 -11.63 -11.14 13.99
CA GLY A 508 -10.74 -12.27 13.71
C GLY A 508 -9.26 -11.94 13.82
N ALA A 509 -8.47 -13.01 13.86
CA ALA A 509 -7.01 -12.92 13.94
C ALA A 509 -6.37 -12.99 12.55
N GLN A 510 -5.19 -12.38 12.44
CA GLN A 510 -4.42 -12.30 11.21
C GLN A 510 -3.50 -13.53 11.09
N VAL A 511 -4.08 -14.70 10.80
CA VAL A 511 -3.43 -16.01 10.99
C VAL A 511 -2.91 -16.66 9.69
N TYR A 512 -3.63 -16.54 8.57
CA TYR A 512 -3.23 -17.07 7.28
C TYR A 512 -2.95 -15.98 6.26
N GLY A 513 -2.22 -16.32 5.19
CA GLY A 513 -2.19 -15.45 4.02
C GLY A 513 -1.49 -16.05 2.82
N THR A 514 -1.61 -15.32 1.70
CA THR A 514 -0.82 -15.53 0.48
C THR A 514 -0.96 -16.93 -0.13
N ALA A 515 -2.16 -17.51 -0.02
CA ALA A 515 -2.42 -18.86 -0.52
C ALA A 515 -2.05 -19.01 -2.00
N TRP A 516 -1.43 -20.14 -2.32
CA TRP A 516 -1.09 -20.56 -3.67
C TRP A 516 -1.83 -21.87 -3.98
N PRO A 517 -2.85 -21.82 -4.86
CA PRO A 517 -3.67 -22.99 -5.16
C PRO A 517 -2.91 -24.01 -6.01
N LEU A 518 -2.92 -25.27 -5.56
CA LEU A 518 -2.47 -26.42 -6.32
C LEU A 518 -3.65 -27.06 -7.08
N GLY A 519 -4.85 -26.97 -6.52
CA GLY A 519 -6.15 -27.37 -7.07
C GLY A 519 -7.30 -26.85 -6.19
N ASP A 520 -8.51 -27.41 -6.31
CA ASP A 520 -9.68 -27.01 -5.49
C ASP A 520 -9.56 -27.42 -4.01
N ASP A 521 -8.70 -28.39 -3.68
CA ASP A 521 -8.63 -28.95 -2.32
C ASP A 521 -7.26 -28.81 -1.66
N TYR A 522 -6.22 -28.34 -2.37
CA TYR A 522 -4.86 -28.22 -1.83
C TYR A 522 -4.22 -26.87 -2.13
N TYR A 523 -3.60 -26.28 -1.10
CA TYR A 523 -3.03 -24.94 -1.15
C TYR A 523 -1.72 -24.88 -0.36
N LEU A 524 -0.69 -24.26 -0.92
CA LEU A 524 0.41 -23.77 -0.09
C LEU A 524 -0.02 -22.43 0.50
N CYS A 525 0.23 -22.17 1.77
CA CYS A 525 -0.08 -20.87 2.37
C CYS A 525 0.94 -20.47 3.43
N VAL A 526 0.82 -19.23 3.89
CA VAL A 526 1.44 -18.78 5.12
C VAL A 526 0.47 -19.05 6.27
N TYR A 527 0.98 -19.52 7.40
CA TYR A 527 0.21 -19.76 8.62
C TYR A 527 1.06 -19.53 9.88
N ASP A 528 0.44 -18.94 10.91
CA ASP A 528 1.01 -18.77 12.25
C ASP A 528 0.21 -19.55 13.30
N GLY A 529 0.71 -20.74 13.68
CA GLY A 529 0.09 -21.58 14.70
C GLY A 529 0.25 -21.11 16.16
N ASN A 530 1.03 -20.05 16.41
CA ASN A 530 1.17 -19.45 17.75
C ASN A 530 0.20 -18.30 17.99
N ARG A 531 -0.39 -17.78 16.93
CA ARG A 531 -1.24 -16.59 17.05
C ARG A 531 -2.54 -16.98 17.72
N GLN A 532 -2.61 -16.71 19.02
CA GLN A 532 -3.88 -16.67 19.74
C GLN A 532 -4.86 -15.79 18.96
N GLN A 533 -6.15 -16.12 19.00
CA GLN A 533 -7.23 -15.40 18.33
C GLN A 533 -7.45 -13.97 18.89
N ALA A 534 -6.39 -13.28 19.28
CA ALA A 534 -6.43 -11.88 19.68
C ALA A 534 -6.90 -11.05 18.48
N PRO A 535 -7.91 -10.18 18.67
CA PRO A 535 -8.51 -9.45 17.58
C PRO A 535 -7.46 -8.64 16.80
N GLY A 536 -7.48 -8.70 15.47
CA GLY A 536 -7.01 -7.57 14.70
C GLY A 536 -8.04 -6.46 14.85
N SER A 537 -7.81 -5.48 15.73
CA SER A 537 -8.69 -4.31 15.85
C SER A 537 -7.94 -3.01 15.54
N GLN A 538 -8.69 -2.02 15.06
CA GLN A 538 -8.17 -0.72 14.69
C GLN A 538 -7.49 -0.05 15.89
N GLY A 539 -6.21 0.33 15.75
CA GLY A 539 -5.45 1.05 16.77
C GLY A 539 -4.72 0.16 17.80
N GLU A 540 -4.79 -1.17 17.69
CA GLU A 540 -4.00 -2.05 18.55
C GLU A 540 -2.51 -2.07 18.20
N LYS A 541 -1.65 -2.31 19.20
CA LYS A 541 -0.20 -2.38 19.02
C LYS A 541 0.16 -3.53 18.07
N TYR A 542 1.05 -3.24 17.13
CA TYR A 542 1.61 -4.24 16.23
C TYR A 542 2.26 -5.40 17.00
N VAL A 543 1.81 -6.63 16.73
CA VAL A 543 2.43 -7.88 17.22
C VAL A 543 2.99 -8.63 16.02
N ARG A 544 4.30 -8.92 16.07
CA ARG A 544 5.00 -9.70 15.03
C ARG A 544 4.48 -11.14 15.01
N GLY A 545 4.03 -11.62 13.85
CA GLY A 545 3.65 -13.03 13.65
C GLY A 545 4.85 -13.95 13.45
N ASP A 546 4.71 -15.20 13.88
CA ASP A 546 5.65 -16.32 13.68
C ASP A 546 5.16 -17.17 12.50
N TYR A 547 5.28 -16.61 11.29
CA TYR A 547 4.71 -17.18 10.07
C TYR A 547 5.63 -18.23 9.43
N GLY A 548 5.06 -19.41 9.13
CA GLY A 548 5.69 -20.48 8.35
C GLY A 548 4.93 -20.79 7.05
N ILE A 549 5.55 -21.60 6.18
CA ILE A 549 4.94 -22.14 4.96
C ILE A 549 4.31 -23.49 5.26
N TYR A 550 3.03 -23.64 4.93
CA TYR A 550 2.25 -24.85 5.16
C TYR A 550 1.60 -25.33 3.87
N LEU A 551 1.41 -26.64 3.76
CA LEU A 551 0.42 -27.24 2.89
C LEU A 551 -0.87 -27.38 3.71
N ILE A 552 -1.96 -26.81 3.22
CA ILE A 552 -3.28 -26.99 3.80
C ILE A 552 -4.22 -27.63 2.79
N ASP A 553 -5.27 -28.26 3.29
CA ASP A 553 -6.36 -28.73 2.47
C ASP A 553 -7.70 -28.09 2.83
N SER A 554 -8.68 -28.28 1.95
CA SER A 554 -10.05 -27.79 2.13
C SER A 554 -10.83 -28.52 3.23
N PHE A 555 -10.29 -29.63 3.77
CA PHE A 555 -10.87 -30.41 4.86
C PHE A 555 -10.37 -29.94 6.23
N GLY A 556 -9.44 -28.97 6.27
CA GLY A 556 -8.93 -28.33 7.47
C GLY A 556 -7.63 -28.94 8.02
N ASN A 557 -7.02 -29.90 7.31
CA ASN A 557 -5.70 -30.44 7.70
C ASN A 557 -4.58 -29.47 7.31
N LYS A 558 -3.45 -29.57 8.03
CA LYS A 558 -2.31 -28.66 7.92
C LYS A 558 -1.02 -29.45 8.07
N GLU A 559 -0.07 -29.23 7.18
CA GLU A 559 1.26 -29.83 7.21
C GLU A 559 2.32 -28.73 7.10
N LEU A 560 3.24 -28.67 8.06
CA LEU A 560 4.34 -27.70 8.03
C LEU A 560 5.35 -28.10 6.94
N ILE A 561 5.55 -27.23 5.95
CA ILE A 561 6.54 -27.43 4.89
C ILE A 561 7.88 -26.82 5.29
N TYR A 562 7.86 -25.57 5.76
CA TYR A 562 9.08 -24.86 6.12
C TYR A 562 8.81 -23.70 7.07
N ARG A 563 9.71 -23.51 8.03
CA ARG A 563 9.74 -22.34 8.92
C ARG A 563 11.18 -22.01 9.27
N ASP A 564 11.49 -20.71 9.27
CA ASP A 564 12.72 -20.17 9.81
C ASP A 564 12.48 -19.67 11.25
N ALA A 565 13.46 -19.80 12.13
CA ALA A 565 13.32 -19.43 13.53
C ALA A 565 13.54 -17.93 13.79
N GLU A 566 14.23 -17.24 12.88
CA GLU A 566 14.63 -15.84 13.04
C GLU A 566 13.76 -14.91 12.19
N ILE A 567 13.20 -15.42 11.09
CA ILE A 567 12.41 -14.63 10.12
C ILE A 567 11.07 -15.28 9.78
N ALA A 568 10.11 -14.45 9.39
CA ALA A 568 8.83 -14.92 8.85
C ALA A 568 9.01 -15.47 7.43
N CYS A 569 8.46 -16.66 7.16
CA CYS A 569 8.44 -17.23 5.81
C CYS A 569 7.14 -16.86 5.10
N LEU A 570 7.23 -16.15 3.98
CA LEU A 570 6.09 -15.55 3.30
C LEU A 570 6.02 -15.94 1.81
N HIS A 571 4.82 -15.80 1.21
CA HIS A 571 4.58 -15.89 -0.24
C HIS A 571 5.11 -17.18 -0.91
N PRO A 572 4.54 -18.35 -0.61
CA PRO A 572 4.93 -19.58 -1.28
C PRO A 572 4.63 -19.50 -2.78
N ILE A 573 5.66 -19.66 -3.61
CA ILE A 573 5.56 -19.72 -5.08
C ILE A 573 6.26 -21.01 -5.55
N PRO A 574 5.52 -22.09 -5.87
CA PRO A 574 6.11 -23.31 -6.38
C PRO A 574 6.67 -23.09 -7.78
N LEU A 575 7.90 -23.57 -8.00
CA LEU A 575 8.53 -23.60 -9.32
C LEU A 575 7.91 -24.73 -10.15
N ARG A 576 7.05 -24.37 -11.12
CA ARG A 576 6.45 -25.32 -12.07
C ARG A 576 6.22 -24.69 -13.45
N PRO A 577 6.28 -25.47 -14.54
CA PRO A 577 5.80 -25.01 -15.84
C PRO A 577 4.33 -24.56 -15.76
N ARG A 578 3.98 -23.46 -16.43
CA ARG A 578 2.60 -22.95 -16.54
C ARG A 578 2.25 -22.61 -17.97
N GLN A 579 1.02 -22.89 -18.37
CA GLN A 579 0.49 -22.44 -19.65
C GLN A 579 0.39 -20.90 -19.64
N LYS A 580 0.91 -20.26 -20.68
CA LYS A 580 0.70 -18.83 -20.91
C LYS A 580 -0.78 -18.60 -21.26
N PRO A 581 -1.49 -17.67 -20.59
CA PRO A 581 -2.85 -17.30 -20.98
C PRO A 581 -2.90 -16.87 -22.45
N SER A 582 -3.97 -17.22 -23.16
CA SER A 582 -4.20 -16.76 -24.53
C SER A 582 -4.47 -15.26 -24.49
N ALA A 583 -3.56 -14.44 -25.02
CA ALA A 583 -3.70 -12.99 -24.99
C ALA A 583 -5.00 -12.56 -25.70
N ALA A 584 -5.82 -11.77 -25.02
CA ALA A 584 -6.93 -11.06 -25.64
C ALA A 584 -6.37 -10.00 -26.60
N PRO A 585 -7.11 -9.61 -27.65
CA PRO A 585 -6.73 -8.48 -28.48
C PRO A 585 -6.62 -7.23 -27.60
N VAL A 586 -5.46 -6.58 -27.65
CA VAL A 586 -5.18 -5.29 -27.00
C VAL A 586 -5.79 -4.20 -27.86
N VAL A 587 -6.61 -3.30 -27.27
CA VAL A 587 -7.27 -2.20 -28.00
C VAL A 587 -6.27 -1.11 -28.35
N ALA A 588 -5.30 -0.87 -27.47
CA ALA A 588 -4.19 0.03 -27.74
C ALA A 588 -3.11 -0.64 -28.63
N SER A 589 -2.52 0.12 -29.56
CA SER A 589 -1.38 -0.40 -30.30
C SER A 589 -0.28 -0.77 -29.32
N ILE A 590 0.21 -2.01 -29.43
CA ILE A 590 1.31 -2.54 -28.61
C ILE A 590 2.55 -1.62 -28.67
N ASP A 591 2.71 -0.81 -29.72
CA ASP A 591 3.78 0.18 -29.85
C ASP A 591 3.74 1.27 -28.78
N ALA A 592 2.56 1.66 -28.27
CA ALA A 592 2.43 2.60 -27.15
C ALA A 592 2.77 1.99 -25.78
N LEU A 593 2.73 0.64 -25.66
CA LEU A 593 2.99 -0.10 -24.42
C LEU A 593 4.42 -0.66 -24.33
N ARG A 594 5.17 -0.69 -25.44
CA ARG A 594 6.56 -1.21 -25.50
C ARG A 594 7.61 -0.23 -24.97
N SER A 595 7.29 1.06 -24.85
CA SER A 595 8.16 2.03 -24.20
C SER A 595 8.07 1.88 -22.68
N ASN A 596 9.21 1.63 -22.05
CA ASN A 596 9.35 1.59 -20.59
C ASN A 596 8.68 2.82 -19.93
N PRO A 597 7.75 2.65 -18.97
CA PRO A 597 7.08 3.76 -18.28
C PRO A 597 8.07 4.75 -17.64
N ALA A 598 9.24 4.27 -17.20
CA ALA A 598 10.28 5.08 -16.57
C ALA A 598 11.18 5.85 -17.55
N THR A 599 11.12 5.55 -18.86
CA THR A 599 11.87 6.28 -19.91
C THR A 599 10.93 6.84 -20.97
N ARG A 600 9.64 6.97 -20.65
CA ARG A 600 8.71 7.72 -21.48
C ARG A 600 9.22 9.16 -21.49
N ASP A 601 9.58 9.68 -22.65
CA ASP A 601 9.59 11.12 -22.83
C ASP A 601 8.19 11.57 -22.45
N ILE A 602 8.06 12.26 -21.32
CA ILE A 602 6.85 12.97 -20.94
C ILE A 602 6.79 14.19 -21.87
N ALA A 603 6.71 13.96 -23.19
CA ALA A 603 5.94 14.86 -24.02
C ALA A 603 4.56 14.86 -23.35
N PRO A 604 4.12 16.02 -22.84
CA PRO A 604 2.98 16.03 -21.96
C PRO A 604 1.79 15.43 -22.72
N LEU A 605 1.08 14.51 -22.04
CA LEU A 605 -0.19 13.93 -22.51
C LEU A 605 -1.19 15.04 -22.92
N THR A 606 -0.94 16.28 -22.51
CA THR A 606 -1.65 17.51 -22.91
C THR A 606 -1.68 17.77 -24.42
N SER A 607 -0.84 17.14 -25.24
CA SER A 607 -0.84 17.34 -26.70
C SER A 607 -1.78 16.42 -27.48
N ARG A 608 -2.38 15.40 -26.86
CA ARG A 608 -3.36 14.53 -27.52
C ARG A 608 -4.64 14.45 -26.70
N SER A 609 -5.71 15.09 -27.20
CA SER A 609 -7.07 14.86 -26.70
C SER A 609 -7.54 13.47 -27.15
N GLU A 610 -7.00 12.43 -26.53
CA GLU A 610 -7.40 11.06 -26.81
C GLU A 610 -8.79 10.82 -26.18
N GLU A 611 -9.73 10.32 -26.98
CA GLU A 611 -11.12 10.10 -26.59
C GLU A 611 -11.47 8.61 -26.64
N ALA A 612 -12.48 8.23 -25.87
CA ALA A 612 -13.17 6.95 -25.94
C ALA A 612 -14.66 7.17 -26.25
N THR A 613 -15.36 6.11 -26.64
CA THR A 613 -16.81 6.12 -26.85
C THR A 613 -17.50 5.32 -25.75
N VAL A 614 -18.56 5.88 -25.16
CA VAL A 614 -19.40 5.23 -24.15
C VAL A 614 -20.81 5.09 -24.70
N ALA A 615 -21.44 3.94 -24.48
CA ALA A 615 -22.85 3.71 -24.72
C ALA A 615 -23.54 3.18 -23.46
N VAL A 616 -24.73 3.69 -23.17
CA VAL A 616 -25.66 3.13 -22.17
C VAL A 616 -26.87 2.60 -22.92
N ILE A 617 -27.18 1.30 -22.77
CA ILE A 617 -28.28 0.68 -23.51
C ILE A 617 -29.63 1.21 -23.01
N ASN A 618 -29.85 1.20 -21.70
CA ASN A 618 -31.05 1.76 -21.09
C ASN A 618 -30.77 2.22 -19.66
N VAL A 619 -30.85 3.53 -19.39
CA VAL A 619 -30.69 4.07 -18.03
C VAL A 619 -31.75 3.56 -17.05
N TYR A 620 -32.92 3.15 -17.55
CA TYR A 620 -34.02 2.64 -16.71
C TYR A 620 -33.80 1.21 -16.23
N ASP A 621 -32.85 0.48 -16.81
CA ASP A 621 -32.43 -0.84 -16.32
C ASP A 621 -31.49 -0.62 -15.12
N SER A 622 -32.10 -0.43 -13.94
CA SER A 622 -31.42 -0.13 -12.68
C SER A 622 -31.84 -1.08 -11.56
N GLN A 623 -30.95 -1.30 -10.59
CA GLN A 623 -31.25 -2.17 -9.44
C GLN A 623 -32.39 -1.64 -8.57
N TYR A 624 -32.47 -0.32 -8.39
CA TYR A 624 -33.57 0.34 -7.67
C TYR A 624 -34.51 1.02 -8.66
N PRO A 625 -35.82 1.02 -8.39
CA PRO A 625 -36.79 1.69 -9.25
C PRO A 625 -36.54 3.20 -9.26
N TRP A 626 -36.74 3.81 -10.41
CA TRP A 626 -36.78 5.26 -10.55
C TRP A 626 -38.04 5.84 -9.89
N PRO A 627 -38.01 7.09 -9.39
CA PRO A 627 -39.21 7.73 -8.89
C PRO A 627 -40.29 7.80 -9.99
N PRO A 628 -41.58 7.64 -9.66
CA PRO A 628 -42.66 7.68 -10.65
C PRO A 628 -42.60 8.93 -11.53
N ASN A 629 -42.92 8.78 -12.83
CA ASN A 629 -42.96 9.87 -13.81
C ASN A 629 -41.63 10.64 -13.97
N THR A 630 -40.49 10.04 -13.64
CA THR A 630 -39.18 10.65 -13.86
C THR A 630 -38.67 10.35 -15.26
N ALA A 631 -38.55 11.38 -16.09
CA ALA A 631 -37.86 11.27 -17.38
C ALA A 631 -36.40 11.70 -17.24
N ILE A 632 -35.47 10.81 -17.56
CA ILE A 632 -34.05 11.12 -17.67
C ILE A 632 -33.79 11.75 -19.05
N LYS A 633 -33.22 12.96 -19.06
CA LYS A 633 -32.97 13.75 -20.27
C LYS A 633 -31.50 13.86 -20.64
N ALA A 634 -30.61 13.71 -19.66
CA ALA A 634 -29.18 13.79 -19.88
C ALA A 634 -28.40 12.94 -18.89
N LEU A 635 -27.15 12.62 -19.24
CA LEU A 635 -26.13 12.16 -18.30
C LEU A 635 -25.13 13.30 -18.08
N ARG A 636 -24.79 13.58 -16.82
CA ARG A 636 -23.62 14.40 -16.46
C ARG A 636 -22.40 13.51 -16.37
N VAL A 637 -21.30 13.90 -17.01
CA VAL A 637 -20.00 13.25 -16.90
C VAL A 637 -19.14 14.09 -15.96
N LEU A 638 -18.71 13.48 -14.86
CA LEU A 638 -17.83 14.11 -13.89
C LEU A 638 -16.50 13.36 -13.85
N GLN A 639 -15.42 14.11 -13.63
CA GLN A 639 -14.09 13.57 -13.34
C GLN A 639 -13.82 13.67 -11.84
N LEU A 640 -13.26 12.61 -11.25
CA LEU A 640 -12.60 12.68 -9.95
C LEU A 640 -11.16 13.14 -10.13
N LEU A 641 -10.75 14.12 -9.34
CA LEU A 641 -9.43 14.71 -9.42
C LEU A 641 -8.48 13.98 -8.45
N PRO A 642 -7.30 13.54 -8.91
CA PRO A 642 -6.32 12.89 -8.03
C PRO A 642 -5.84 13.83 -6.92
N MET A 643 -5.74 13.29 -5.70
CA MET A 643 -5.26 14.06 -4.56
C MET A 643 -3.73 14.16 -4.57
N THR A 644 -3.22 15.39 -4.59
CA THR A 644 -1.78 15.72 -4.67
C THR A 644 -1.10 15.92 -3.32
N VAL A 645 -1.89 15.93 -2.23
CA VAL A 645 -1.43 16.20 -0.86
C VAL A 645 -1.80 15.04 0.08
N PRO A 646 -1.10 14.88 1.22
CA PRO A 646 -1.44 13.82 2.17
C PRO A 646 -2.86 13.96 2.75
N SER A 647 -3.68 12.91 2.64
CA SER A 647 -5.08 12.90 3.09
C SER A 647 -5.27 12.97 4.61
N GLY A 648 -4.26 12.60 5.40
CA GLY A 648 -4.34 12.63 6.86
C GLY A 648 -4.22 14.04 7.48
N LYS A 649 -3.73 15.02 6.72
CA LYS A 649 -3.64 16.42 7.14
C LYS A 649 -3.67 17.34 5.91
N PRO A 650 -4.81 17.39 5.20
CA PRO A 650 -4.90 18.21 3.99
C PRO A 650 -4.79 19.70 4.38
N PRO A 651 -4.25 20.56 3.49
CA PRO A 651 -4.17 22.00 3.75
C PRO A 651 -5.54 22.64 3.99
N HIS A 652 -6.59 22.10 3.39
CA HIS A 652 -7.98 22.49 3.57
C HIS A 652 -8.89 21.31 3.22
N GLU A 653 -10.14 21.35 3.72
CA GLU A 653 -11.17 20.42 3.29
C GLU A 653 -11.84 20.95 2.03
N THR A 654 -12.00 20.10 1.02
CA THR A 654 -12.66 20.45 -0.23
C THR A 654 -14.16 20.68 -0.08
N GLY A 655 -14.76 20.20 1.00
CA GLY A 655 -16.16 20.41 1.38
C GLY A 655 -16.47 19.75 2.73
N SER A 656 -17.67 19.95 3.24
CA SER A 656 -18.12 19.31 4.48
C SER A 656 -18.24 17.80 4.29
N ARG A 657 -17.56 17.03 5.14
CA ARG A 657 -17.59 15.56 5.11
C ARG A 657 -18.95 15.05 5.58
N PHE A 658 -19.57 14.17 4.81
CA PHE A 658 -20.86 13.57 5.15
C PHE A 658 -20.70 12.37 6.12
N PRO A 659 -21.73 12.03 6.92
CA PRO A 659 -21.67 11.00 7.97
C PRO A 659 -21.13 9.63 7.51
N GLU A 660 -21.48 9.21 6.30
CA GLU A 660 -21.13 7.89 5.75
C GLU A 660 -19.69 7.78 5.25
N ALA A 661 -18.90 8.87 5.27
CA ALA A 661 -17.49 8.87 4.89
C ALA A 661 -16.66 9.88 5.69
N ARG A 662 -16.97 10.06 6.99
CA ARG A 662 -16.30 11.05 7.86
C ARG A 662 -14.78 10.85 7.97
N ASP A 663 -14.32 9.62 7.79
CA ASP A 663 -12.91 9.22 7.81
C ASP A 663 -12.16 9.55 6.51
N SER A 664 -12.86 10.05 5.48
CA SER A 664 -12.30 10.41 4.18
C SER A 664 -12.51 11.89 3.84
N VAL A 665 -11.65 12.43 2.98
CA VAL A 665 -11.81 13.77 2.39
C VAL A 665 -12.85 13.69 1.28
N VAL A 666 -13.67 14.73 1.10
CA VAL A 666 -14.60 14.79 -0.05
C VAL A 666 -13.78 14.86 -1.35
N PRO A 667 -13.94 13.92 -2.30
CA PRO A 667 -13.14 13.97 -3.52
C PRO A 667 -13.45 15.23 -4.33
N ALA A 668 -12.40 15.98 -4.70
CA ALA A 668 -12.51 17.07 -5.64
C ALA A 668 -12.94 16.52 -7.00
N ARG A 669 -13.82 17.23 -7.69
CA ARG A 669 -14.40 16.80 -8.95
C ARG A 669 -14.48 17.96 -9.94
N ALA A 670 -14.56 17.61 -11.22
CA ALA A 670 -14.80 18.54 -12.31
C ALA A 670 -15.97 18.05 -13.16
N VAL A 671 -16.87 18.96 -13.54
CA VAL A 671 -18.01 18.64 -14.41
C VAL A 671 -17.57 18.80 -15.86
N LEU A 672 -17.23 17.69 -16.52
CA LEU A 672 -16.74 17.72 -17.89
C LEU A 672 -17.82 18.11 -18.91
N GLY A 673 -19.08 17.89 -18.55
CA GLY A 673 -20.24 18.31 -19.33
C GLY A 673 -21.40 17.34 -19.27
N THR A 674 -22.39 17.57 -20.12
CA THR A 674 -23.59 16.74 -20.25
C THR A 674 -23.77 16.17 -21.65
N VAL A 675 -24.51 15.07 -21.73
CA VAL A 675 -24.85 14.39 -22.99
C VAL A 675 -26.33 13.97 -22.97
N PRO A 676 -27.03 13.98 -24.11
CA PRO A 676 -28.45 13.67 -24.16
C PRO A 676 -28.71 12.17 -23.92
N VAL A 677 -29.84 11.90 -23.26
CA VAL A 677 -30.47 10.58 -23.14
C VAL A 677 -31.72 10.57 -24.02
N GLU A 678 -31.84 9.57 -24.87
CA GLU A 678 -32.97 9.41 -25.78
C GLU A 678 -34.24 8.96 -25.05
N ALA A 679 -35.39 9.06 -25.72
CA ALA A 679 -36.69 8.69 -25.15
C ALA A 679 -36.79 7.21 -24.73
N ASP A 680 -35.99 6.31 -25.33
CA ASP A 680 -35.89 4.90 -24.96
C ASP A 680 -34.90 4.63 -23.81
N GLY A 681 -34.35 5.68 -23.21
CA GLY A 681 -33.38 5.59 -22.12
C GLY A 681 -31.94 5.36 -22.58
N SER A 682 -31.66 5.31 -23.88
CA SER A 682 -30.31 5.06 -24.39
C SER A 682 -29.45 6.32 -24.47
N ALA A 683 -28.12 6.16 -24.33
CA ALA A 683 -27.15 7.25 -24.48
C ALA A 683 -25.91 6.77 -25.26
N HIS A 684 -25.33 7.64 -26.08
CA HIS A 684 -24.14 7.36 -26.89
C HIS A 684 -23.28 8.63 -27.04
N PHE A 685 -22.05 8.59 -26.54
CA PHE A 685 -21.23 9.80 -26.37
C PHE A 685 -19.73 9.53 -26.27
N GLN A 686 -18.94 10.59 -26.46
CA GLN A 686 -17.49 10.58 -26.30
C GLN A 686 -17.10 11.07 -24.90
N VAL A 687 -16.03 10.48 -24.34
CA VAL A 687 -15.42 10.88 -23.07
C VAL A 687 -13.90 10.98 -23.24
N PRO A 688 -13.21 11.80 -22.44
CA PRO A 688 -11.75 11.81 -22.46
C PRO A 688 -11.18 10.49 -21.92
N ALA A 689 -10.12 10.00 -22.58
CA ALA A 689 -9.40 8.81 -22.15
C ALA A 689 -8.49 9.11 -20.94
N TYR A 690 -8.15 8.05 -20.20
CA TYR A 690 -7.24 8.05 -19.04
C TYR A 690 -7.64 8.94 -17.85
N LYS A 691 -8.89 9.42 -17.83
CA LYS A 691 -9.46 10.15 -16.70
C LYS A 691 -10.39 9.23 -15.89
N GLU A 692 -10.33 9.34 -14.57
CA GLU A 692 -11.27 8.66 -13.68
C GLU A 692 -12.60 9.42 -13.69
N ILE A 693 -13.62 8.83 -14.30
CA ILE A 693 -14.91 9.46 -14.58
C ILE A 693 -16.07 8.68 -13.94
N PHE A 694 -17.15 9.40 -13.66
CA PHE A 694 -18.41 8.83 -13.19
C PHE A 694 -19.61 9.61 -13.75
N PHE A 695 -20.80 9.02 -13.61
CA PHE A 695 -22.00 9.51 -14.26
C PHE A 695 -23.11 9.84 -13.25
N GLN A 696 -23.89 10.87 -13.58
CA GLN A 696 -25.17 11.18 -12.93
C GLN A 696 -26.29 11.20 -13.97
N ALA A 697 -27.42 10.58 -13.65
CA ALA A 697 -28.63 10.64 -14.47
C ALA A 697 -29.45 11.88 -14.10
N LEU A 698 -29.73 12.74 -15.09
CA LEU A 698 -30.38 14.04 -14.89
C LEU A 698 -31.82 14.04 -15.38
N ASP A 699 -32.71 14.66 -14.61
CA ASP A 699 -34.09 14.92 -15.02
C ASP A 699 -34.21 16.11 -15.99
N GLU A 700 -35.44 16.46 -16.36
CA GLU A 700 -35.77 17.59 -17.25
C GLU A 700 -35.34 18.97 -16.72
N ARG A 701 -35.08 19.10 -15.40
CA ARG A 701 -34.60 20.33 -14.77
C ARG A 701 -33.08 20.33 -14.58
N GLY A 702 -32.37 19.33 -15.14
CA GLY A 702 -30.93 19.19 -14.99
C GLY A 702 -30.46 18.73 -13.60
N ARG A 703 -31.37 18.23 -12.75
CA ARG A 703 -31.06 17.77 -11.39
C ARG A 703 -30.73 16.29 -11.38
N ALA A 704 -29.70 15.90 -10.62
CA ALA A 704 -29.30 14.51 -10.49
C ALA A 704 -30.38 13.70 -9.75
N VAL A 705 -30.88 12.66 -10.41
CA VAL A 705 -31.80 11.70 -9.83
C VAL A 705 -31.03 10.56 -9.16
N GLN A 706 -29.92 10.15 -9.76
CA GLN A 706 -29.02 9.13 -9.21
C GLN A 706 -27.57 9.47 -9.60
N SER A 707 -26.64 9.24 -8.67
CA SER A 707 -25.20 9.36 -8.88
C SER A 707 -24.51 8.03 -8.69
N MET A 708 -23.55 7.71 -9.55
CA MET A 708 -22.61 6.62 -9.33
C MET A 708 -21.75 6.92 -8.09
N ARG A 709 -21.60 5.95 -7.19
CA ARG A 709 -20.69 6.01 -6.02
C ARG A 709 -19.47 5.13 -6.25
N SER A 710 -18.83 5.29 -7.38
CA SER A 710 -17.65 4.58 -7.86
C SER A 710 -17.14 5.41 -9.05
N ALA A 711 -16.04 5.00 -9.66
CA ALA A 711 -15.59 5.58 -10.92
C ALA A 711 -15.11 4.52 -11.89
N THR A 712 -15.09 4.86 -13.16
CA THR A 712 -14.50 4.05 -14.24
C THR A 712 -13.50 4.90 -15.00
N HIS A 713 -12.79 4.30 -15.94
CA HIS A 713 -11.89 5.00 -16.85
C HIS A 713 -11.98 4.32 -18.22
N THR A 714 -11.39 4.98 -19.22
CA THR A 714 -11.32 4.44 -20.58
C THR A 714 -9.93 4.63 -21.17
N ARG A 715 -9.57 3.78 -22.14
CA ARG A 715 -8.39 3.93 -22.99
C ARG A 715 -8.74 4.69 -24.26
N ALA A 716 -7.73 5.26 -24.90
CA ALA A 716 -7.88 5.90 -26.20
C ALA A 716 -8.48 4.94 -27.22
N GLY A 717 -9.57 5.34 -27.87
CA GLY A 717 -10.30 4.53 -28.85
C GLY A 717 -11.14 3.40 -28.26
N GLU A 718 -11.20 3.24 -26.93
CA GLU A 718 -12.03 2.24 -26.27
C GLU A 718 -13.53 2.48 -26.54
N ARG A 719 -14.29 1.39 -26.63
CA ARG A 719 -15.76 1.41 -26.67
C ARG A 719 -16.30 0.74 -25.41
N LEU A 720 -16.70 1.55 -24.44
CA LEU A 720 -17.30 1.06 -23.19
C LEU A 720 -18.82 0.99 -23.36
N VAL A 721 -19.42 -0.16 -23.02
CA VAL A 721 -20.88 -0.36 -23.08
C VAL A 721 -21.41 -0.73 -21.70
N CYS A 722 -22.31 0.10 -21.18
CA CYS A 722 -23.06 -0.16 -19.96
C CYS A 722 -24.47 -0.65 -20.33
N HIS A 723 -24.92 -1.76 -19.75
CA HIS A 723 -26.28 -2.22 -19.99
C HIS A 723 -27.33 -1.26 -19.38
N GLY A 724 -27.12 -0.86 -18.13
CA GLY A 724 -27.96 0.13 -17.46
C GLY A 724 -27.30 0.74 -16.24
N CYS A 725 -28.04 1.57 -15.50
CA CYS A 725 -27.54 2.30 -14.34
C CYS A 725 -27.48 1.38 -13.11
N HIS A 726 -26.36 0.66 -12.96
CA HIS A 726 -26.16 -0.33 -11.89
C HIS A 726 -27.02 -1.58 -12.04
N ALA A 727 -27.21 -2.06 -13.28
CA ALA A 727 -27.89 -3.32 -13.55
C ALA A 727 -27.11 -4.50 -12.93
N GLY A 728 -27.81 -5.42 -12.26
CA GLY A 728 -27.18 -6.54 -11.55
C GLY A 728 -26.50 -7.52 -12.51
N SER A 729 -25.32 -8.05 -12.13
CA SER A 729 -24.57 -9.02 -12.94
C SER A 729 -25.28 -10.37 -13.13
N SER A 730 -26.24 -10.69 -12.26
CA SER A 730 -27.08 -11.90 -12.30
C SER A 730 -28.40 -11.69 -13.05
N GLN A 731 -28.73 -10.46 -13.44
CA GLN A 731 -29.91 -10.21 -14.26
C GLN A 731 -29.58 -10.59 -15.70
N THR A 732 -30.46 -11.37 -16.32
CA THR A 732 -30.35 -11.62 -17.76
C THR A 732 -30.46 -10.27 -18.46
N PRO A 733 -29.44 -9.84 -19.23
CA PRO A 733 -29.50 -8.55 -19.89
C PRO A 733 -30.74 -8.50 -20.77
N HIS A 734 -31.57 -7.47 -20.61
CA HIS A 734 -32.68 -7.27 -21.51
C HIS A 734 -32.11 -6.97 -22.90
N VAL A 735 -32.24 -7.91 -23.83
CA VAL A 735 -31.83 -7.68 -25.22
C VAL A 735 -32.91 -6.82 -25.87
N PRO A 736 -32.63 -5.55 -26.20
CA PRO A 736 -33.64 -4.69 -26.80
C PRO A 736 -34.05 -5.27 -28.15
N SER A 737 -35.36 -5.31 -28.43
CA SER A 737 -35.93 -5.83 -29.67
C SER A 737 -35.60 -4.98 -30.90
N GLN A 738 -35.11 -3.75 -30.69
CA GLN A 738 -34.62 -2.84 -31.71
C GLN A 738 -33.28 -2.24 -31.28
N THR A 739 -32.49 -1.76 -32.25
CA THR A 739 -31.28 -0.99 -31.94
C THR A 739 -31.66 0.28 -31.15
N PRO A 740 -31.05 0.53 -29.98
CA PRO A 740 -31.29 1.73 -29.18
C PRO A 740 -31.14 3.01 -29.99
N LEU A 741 -32.00 4.01 -29.74
CA LEU A 741 -32.07 5.26 -30.51
C LEU A 741 -30.72 5.98 -30.56
N ALA A 742 -29.99 6.03 -29.46
CA ALA A 742 -28.72 6.75 -29.38
C ALA A 742 -27.62 6.12 -30.26
N LEU A 743 -27.69 4.81 -30.50
CA LEU A 743 -26.76 4.08 -31.36
C LEU A 743 -27.07 4.24 -32.86
N ARG A 744 -28.20 4.86 -33.22
CA ARG A 744 -28.57 5.16 -34.62
C ARG A 744 -27.92 6.44 -35.15
N ARG A 745 -27.17 7.15 -34.29
CA ARG A 745 -26.47 8.40 -34.62
C ARG A 745 -25.02 8.37 -34.11
N PRO A 746 -24.14 9.24 -34.62
CA PRO A 746 -22.79 9.41 -34.08
C PRO A 746 -22.80 9.75 -32.57
N PRO A 747 -21.73 9.38 -31.82
CA PRO A 747 -21.64 9.68 -30.41
C PRO A 747 -21.64 11.20 -30.17
N SER A 748 -22.41 11.63 -29.18
CA SER A 748 -22.50 13.04 -28.76
C SER A 748 -21.19 13.52 -28.14
N ARG A 749 -20.80 14.77 -28.41
CA ARG A 749 -19.74 15.45 -27.64
C ARG A 749 -20.31 16.02 -26.34
N LEU A 750 -19.49 16.02 -25.29
CA LEU A 750 -19.83 16.64 -24.01
C LEU A 750 -20.13 18.13 -24.24
N GLN A 751 -21.30 18.58 -23.78
CA GLN A 751 -21.60 20.01 -23.71
C GLN A 751 -21.10 20.55 -22.38
N PRO A 752 -20.17 21.51 -22.35
CA PRO A 752 -19.70 22.11 -21.12
C PRO A 752 -20.84 22.67 -20.28
N ASP A 753 -20.72 22.58 -18.96
CA ASP A 753 -21.68 23.13 -18.01
C ASP A 753 -21.30 24.60 -17.67
N VAL A 754 -22.00 25.23 -16.73
CA VAL A 754 -21.81 26.64 -16.35
C VAL A 754 -20.42 26.93 -15.77
N ASP A 755 -19.96 28.18 -15.89
CA ASP A 755 -18.68 28.63 -15.30
C ASP A 755 -18.61 28.34 -13.79
N GLY A 756 -17.43 27.89 -13.33
CA GLY A 756 -17.18 27.43 -11.96
C GLY A 756 -17.42 25.93 -11.74
N SER A 757 -17.73 25.15 -12.77
CA SER A 757 -17.96 23.70 -12.69
C SER A 757 -16.79 22.82 -13.15
N ASP A 758 -15.89 23.32 -14.00
CA ASP A 758 -14.66 22.64 -14.45
C ASP A 758 -13.42 23.54 -14.37
N PRO A 759 -12.53 23.36 -13.37
CA PRO A 759 -12.75 22.55 -12.17
C PRO A 759 -13.75 23.23 -11.22
N PHE A 760 -14.35 22.45 -10.32
CA PHE A 760 -15.37 22.97 -9.41
C PHE A 760 -14.84 24.11 -8.52
N SER A 761 -15.64 25.17 -8.33
CA SER A 761 -15.32 26.29 -7.45
C SER A 761 -16.60 26.95 -6.93
N TYR A 762 -16.91 26.77 -5.64
CA TYR A 762 -18.06 27.44 -5.01
C TYR A 762 -18.01 28.98 -5.13
N PRO A 763 -16.84 29.64 -4.93
CA PRO A 763 -16.70 31.09 -5.15
C PRO A 763 -17.12 31.57 -6.54
N ARG A 764 -16.93 30.76 -7.59
CA ARG A 764 -17.34 31.10 -8.97
C ARG A 764 -18.74 30.62 -9.31
N LEU A 765 -19.13 29.47 -8.78
CA LEU A 765 -20.38 28.81 -9.14
C LEU A 765 -21.57 29.40 -8.40
N VAL A 766 -21.49 29.51 -7.07
CA VAL A 766 -22.64 29.77 -6.18
C VAL A 766 -22.64 31.19 -5.62
N GLN A 767 -21.50 31.66 -5.11
CA GLN A 767 -21.43 32.97 -4.44
C GLN A 767 -21.99 34.12 -5.31
N PRO A 768 -21.74 34.20 -6.63
CA PRO A 768 -22.27 35.29 -7.45
C PRO A 768 -23.80 35.33 -7.52
N VAL A 769 -24.47 34.17 -7.41
CA VAL A 769 -25.94 34.09 -7.35
C VAL A 769 -26.42 34.64 -6.01
N LEU A 770 -25.74 34.28 -4.91
CA LEU A 770 -26.06 34.77 -3.56
C LEU A 770 -25.84 36.29 -3.46
N ASP A 771 -24.73 36.80 -3.98
CA ASP A 771 -24.40 38.23 -3.94
C ASP A 771 -25.47 39.07 -4.63
N ARG A 772 -25.99 38.59 -5.76
CA ARG A 772 -27.01 39.29 -6.55
C ARG A 772 -28.38 39.29 -5.87
N HIS A 773 -28.78 38.16 -5.30
CA HIS A 773 -30.19 37.93 -4.92
C HIS A 773 -30.44 37.79 -3.42
N CYS A 774 -29.43 37.43 -2.62
CA CYS A 774 -29.63 36.98 -1.24
C CYS A 774 -28.90 37.87 -0.23
N VAL A 775 -27.64 38.25 -0.50
CA VAL A 775 -26.75 38.90 0.48
C VAL A 775 -27.34 40.20 1.03
N SER A 776 -27.91 41.05 0.18
CA SER A 776 -28.44 42.35 0.61
C SER A 776 -29.53 42.22 1.68
N CYS A 777 -30.55 41.40 1.43
CA CYS A 777 -31.65 41.19 2.40
C CYS A 777 -31.20 40.44 3.65
N HIS A 778 -30.29 39.47 3.51
CA HIS A 778 -29.75 38.72 4.63
C HIS A 778 -28.86 39.59 5.55
N ALA A 779 -28.13 40.57 4.98
CA ALA A 779 -27.35 41.52 5.77
C ALA A 779 -28.23 42.54 6.52
N GLN A 780 -29.36 42.95 5.94
CA GLN A 780 -30.30 43.89 6.56
C GLN A 780 -31.03 43.31 7.79
N ARG A 781 -31.24 41.99 7.84
CA ARG A 781 -31.96 41.29 8.91
C ARG A 781 -31.02 40.73 10.00
N GLY A 782 -29.92 41.44 10.28
CA GLY A 782 -28.80 40.96 11.11
C GLY A 782 -29.22 40.19 12.38
N GLY A 783 -28.61 39.03 12.61
CA GLY A 783 -28.87 38.14 13.75
C GLY A 783 -30.09 37.22 13.61
N GLU A 784 -31.08 37.60 12.80
CA GLU A 784 -32.27 36.77 12.51
C GLU A 784 -32.14 35.97 11.20
N ALA A 785 -31.28 36.41 10.29
CA ALA A 785 -31.00 35.74 9.01
C ALA A 785 -29.58 35.16 8.93
N LEU A 786 -29.41 34.12 8.11
CA LEU A 786 -28.11 33.50 7.83
C LEU A 786 -27.16 34.50 7.16
N ASN A 787 -25.86 34.48 7.51
CA ASN A 787 -24.86 35.26 6.80
C ASN A 787 -24.51 34.57 5.47
N LEU A 788 -24.93 35.18 4.36
CA LEU A 788 -24.69 34.68 3.00
C LEU A 788 -23.56 35.42 2.27
N GLY A 789 -22.82 36.29 2.96
CA GLY A 789 -21.66 36.98 2.41
C GLY A 789 -20.38 36.13 2.41
N ILE A 790 -19.29 36.75 1.96
CA ILE A 790 -17.96 36.13 1.95
C ILE A 790 -17.38 36.04 3.37
N GLU A 791 -17.45 37.13 4.13
CA GLU A 791 -16.81 37.27 5.44
C GLU A 791 -17.76 37.01 6.62
N PRO A 792 -17.27 36.48 7.75
CA PRO A 792 -15.89 36.08 7.99
C PRO A 792 -15.56 34.73 7.32
N ILE A 793 -14.36 34.62 6.74
CA ILE A 793 -13.83 33.33 6.29
C ILE A 793 -13.50 32.47 7.52
N GLN A 794 -14.16 31.31 7.62
CA GLN A 794 -13.96 30.34 8.71
C GLN A 794 -13.70 28.97 8.13
N GLN A 795 -12.75 28.23 8.72
CA GLN A 795 -12.29 26.93 8.20
C GLN A 795 -11.86 26.99 6.72
N LYS A 796 -11.41 28.16 6.27
CA LYS A 796 -11.10 28.45 4.85
C LYS A 796 -12.32 28.29 3.94
N TRP A 797 -13.52 28.57 4.41
CA TRP A 797 -14.72 28.67 3.59
C TRP A 797 -15.39 30.03 3.81
N TYR A 798 -16.13 30.50 2.81
CA TYR A 798 -16.94 31.72 2.92
C TYR A 798 -18.01 31.56 4.01
N ALA A 799 -18.43 32.67 4.63
CA ALA A 799 -19.51 32.66 5.62
C ALA A 799 -20.81 32.08 5.05
N SER A 800 -21.07 32.33 3.76
CA SER A 800 -22.21 31.77 3.03
C SER A 800 -22.22 30.25 3.00
N TYR A 801 -21.08 29.62 2.74
CA TYR A 801 -20.94 28.17 2.70
C TYR A 801 -21.21 27.57 4.08
N ASN A 802 -20.53 28.12 5.09
CA ASN A 802 -20.69 27.70 6.48
C ASN A 802 -22.15 27.79 6.95
N SER A 803 -22.88 28.82 6.50
CA SER A 803 -24.28 29.02 6.87
C SER A 803 -25.25 28.12 6.08
N LEU A 804 -24.99 27.89 4.79
CA LEU A 804 -25.89 27.17 3.89
C LEU A 804 -25.73 25.65 3.93
N ILE A 805 -24.56 25.13 4.28
CA ILE A 805 -24.27 23.69 4.16
C ILE A 805 -25.26 22.80 4.92
N GLN A 806 -25.82 23.29 6.05
CA GLN A 806 -26.85 22.59 6.82
C GLN A 806 -28.19 22.39 6.06
N TYR A 807 -28.42 23.17 5.01
CA TYR A 807 -29.56 23.04 4.08
C TYR A 807 -29.17 22.32 2.78
N GLY A 808 -27.87 22.12 2.54
CA GLY A 808 -27.33 21.44 1.36
C GLY A 808 -27.58 19.92 1.36
N PHE A 809 -26.93 19.22 0.43
CA PHE A 809 -26.95 17.75 0.41
C PHE A 809 -25.78 17.22 1.26
N THR A 810 -26.10 16.64 2.41
CA THR A 810 -25.10 16.30 3.44
C THR A 810 -25.09 14.83 3.84
N THR A 811 -25.92 13.98 3.23
CA THR A 811 -26.02 12.56 3.54
C THR A 811 -26.67 11.80 2.40
N TYR A 812 -26.19 10.59 2.15
CA TYR A 812 -26.81 9.65 1.21
C TYR A 812 -27.99 8.89 1.83
N ASN A 813 -28.17 8.97 3.16
CA ASN A 813 -29.08 8.15 3.96
C ASN A 813 -28.91 6.62 3.72
N HIS A 814 -27.74 6.23 3.20
CA HIS A 814 -27.39 4.85 2.88
C HIS A 814 -25.87 4.73 2.78
N ALA A 815 -25.27 3.72 3.40
CA ALA A 815 -23.81 3.59 3.47
C ALA A 815 -23.14 3.29 2.11
N TYR A 816 -23.79 2.49 1.26
CA TYR A 816 -23.16 1.91 0.06
C TYR A 816 -23.67 2.39 -1.31
N ARG A 817 -24.92 2.87 -1.39
CA ARG A 817 -25.64 3.09 -2.65
C ARG A 817 -26.29 4.46 -2.67
N THR A 818 -26.70 4.88 -3.86
CA THR A 818 -27.55 6.06 -4.05
C THR A 818 -28.98 5.59 -4.26
N THR A 819 -29.92 6.12 -3.49
CA THR A 819 -31.36 5.88 -3.69
C THR A 819 -31.89 6.86 -4.75
N PRO A 820 -32.41 6.38 -5.91
CA PRO A 820 -32.93 7.25 -6.95
C PRO A 820 -33.97 8.24 -6.41
N GLY A 821 -33.81 9.52 -6.75
CA GLY A 821 -34.67 10.63 -6.31
C GLY A 821 -34.37 11.19 -4.92
N GLN A 822 -33.50 10.56 -4.13
CA GLN A 822 -33.08 11.02 -2.80
C GLN A 822 -31.61 11.47 -2.79
N PHE A 823 -31.16 12.08 -3.89
CA PHE A 823 -29.78 12.52 -4.06
C PHE A 823 -29.69 14.01 -4.44
N GLY A 824 -28.59 14.65 -4.06
CA GLY A 824 -28.20 15.97 -4.53
C GLY A 824 -29.28 17.04 -4.30
N ALA A 825 -29.53 17.86 -5.32
CA ALA A 825 -30.53 18.92 -5.28
C ALA A 825 -31.93 18.40 -4.94
N ARG A 826 -32.31 17.20 -5.40
CA ARG A 826 -33.66 16.64 -5.16
C ARG A 826 -33.90 16.28 -3.69
N ALA A 827 -32.83 16.04 -2.93
CA ALA A 827 -32.91 15.71 -1.51
C ALA A 827 -32.47 16.85 -0.58
N SER A 828 -32.12 18.01 -1.13
CA SER A 828 -31.67 19.17 -0.37
C SER A 828 -32.85 20.02 0.13
N LYS A 829 -32.79 20.41 1.41
CA LYS A 829 -33.73 21.35 2.00
C LYS A 829 -33.67 22.73 1.34
N LEU A 830 -32.50 23.13 0.85
CA LEU A 830 -32.33 24.41 0.16
C LEU A 830 -33.17 24.46 -1.12
N THR A 831 -33.13 23.40 -1.93
CA THR A 831 -33.94 23.32 -3.15
C THR A 831 -35.43 23.36 -2.83
N GLU A 832 -35.87 22.69 -1.76
CA GLU A 832 -37.26 22.75 -1.31
C GLU A 832 -37.69 24.19 -0.93
N ILE A 833 -36.84 24.93 -0.22
CA ILE A 833 -37.10 26.32 0.15
C ILE A 833 -37.23 27.20 -1.09
N LEU A 834 -36.31 27.05 -2.06
CA LEU A 834 -36.28 27.84 -3.28
C LEU A 834 -37.46 27.51 -4.21
N ASP A 835 -37.81 26.23 -4.36
CA ASP A 835 -38.95 25.79 -5.20
C ASP A 835 -40.30 26.29 -4.65
N ARG A 836 -40.43 26.50 -3.33
CA ARG A 836 -41.62 27.11 -2.70
C ARG A 836 -41.69 28.63 -2.89
N GLY A 837 -40.60 29.24 -3.36
CA GLY A 837 -40.40 30.68 -3.39
C GLY A 837 -39.84 31.22 -2.07
N HIS A 838 -38.96 32.22 -2.17
CA HIS A 838 -38.30 32.82 -1.01
C HIS A 838 -38.35 34.35 -1.07
N TYR A 839 -39.29 34.96 -0.33
CA TYR A 839 -39.44 36.42 -0.20
C TYR A 839 -39.43 37.21 -1.53
N GLY A 840 -40.04 36.66 -2.59
CA GLY A 840 -40.14 37.33 -3.88
C GLY A 840 -38.88 37.29 -4.75
N VAL A 841 -37.83 36.57 -4.32
CA VAL A 841 -36.66 36.28 -5.16
C VAL A 841 -37.08 35.43 -6.35
N ASN A 842 -36.67 35.84 -7.55
CA ASN A 842 -36.89 35.10 -8.79
C ASN A 842 -35.54 34.84 -9.46
N LEU A 843 -35.10 33.59 -9.46
CA LEU A 843 -33.86 33.16 -10.10
C LEU A 843 -34.12 32.78 -11.55
N SER A 844 -33.22 33.14 -12.45
CA SER A 844 -33.21 32.58 -13.80
C SER A 844 -32.93 31.07 -13.77
N GLU A 845 -33.23 30.36 -14.86
CA GLU A 845 -32.95 28.92 -14.98
C GLU A 845 -31.46 28.60 -14.74
N GLU A 846 -30.54 29.41 -15.28
CA GLU A 846 -29.11 29.24 -15.06
C GLU A 846 -28.71 29.47 -13.59
N GLU A 847 -29.26 30.50 -12.94
CA GLU A 847 -28.96 30.81 -11.55
C GLU A 847 -29.46 29.73 -10.60
N MET A 848 -30.65 29.18 -10.86
CA MET A 848 -31.15 28.01 -10.12
C MET A 848 -30.28 26.78 -10.39
N HIS A 849 -29.87 26.55 -11.65
CA HIS A 849 -29.00 25.45 -12.04
C HIS A 849 -27.64 25.51 -11.34
N ARG A 850 -27.03 26.68 -11.19
CA ARG A 850 -25.78 26.88 -10.43
C ARG A 850 -25.88 26.38 -8.99
N ILE A 851 -27.00 26.67 -8.31
CA ILE A 851 -27.26 26.20 -6.95
C ILE A 851 -27.50 24.69 -6.95
N THR A 852 -28.33 24.16 -7.86
CA THR A 852 -28.61 22.72 -7.89
C THR A 852 -27.40 21.89 -8.29
N LEU A 853 -26.52 22.40 -9.16
CA LEU A 853 -25.27 21.75 -9.54
C LEU A 853 -24.32 21.63 -8.35
N TRP A 854 -24.21 22.67 -7.52
CA TRP A 854 -23.44 22.59 -6.27
C TRP A 854 -23.97 21.48 -5.35
N LEU A 855 -25.30 21.37 -5.21
CA LEU A 855 -25.93 20.32 -4.40
C LEU A 855 -25.69 18.92 -4.98
N ASP A 856 -25.78 18.75 -6.29
CA ASP A 856 -25.48 17.50 -7.00
C ASP A 856 -24.00 17.09 -6.93
N CYS A 857 -23.10 18.05 -6.71
CA CYS A 857 -21.67 17.86 -6.50
C CYS A 857 -21.30 17.73 -5.00
N LEU A 858 -22.21 17.17 -4.20
CA LEU A 858 -22.05 16.96 -2.75
C LEU A 858 -21.80 18.22 -1.94
N SER A 859 -22.33 19.35 -2.39
CA SER A 859 -22.20 20.62 -1.69
C SER A 859 -20.74 20.96 -1.35
N MET A 860 -19.80 20.64 -2.24
CA MET A 860 -18.36 20.93 -2.05
C MET A 860 -18.05 22.43 -2.20
N PHE A 861 -16.87 22.85 -1.74
CA PHE A 861 -16.36 24.21 -1.85
C PHE A 861 -15.22 24.33 -2.86
N TYR A 862 -14.19 23.48 -2.78
CA TYR A 862 -12.98 23.52 -3.60
C TYR A 862 -12.87 22.39 -4.60
N GLY A 863 -12.40 22.69 -5.81
CA GLY A 863 -12.02 21.72 -6.84
C GLY A 863 -10.53 21.42 -6.90
N VAL A 864 -9.78 21.69 -5.83
CA VAL A 864 -8.32 21.53 -5.72
C VAL A 864 -7.96 21.07 -4.32
N TYR A 865 -6.73 20.57 -4.12
CA TYR A 865 -6.27 20.08 -2.81
C TYR A 865 -5.09 20.88 -2.23
N GLU A 866 -4.33 21.54 -3.10
CA GLU A 866 -3.14 22.30 -2.76
C GLU A 866 -3.50 23.57 -1.98
N LYS A 867 -2.60 24.00 -1.10
CA LYS A 867 -2.77 25.20 -0.29
C LYS A 867 -2.96 26.44 -1.17
N ASP A 868 -2.00 26.70 -2.06
CA ASP A 868 -1.98 27.90 -2.90
C ASP A 868 -3.16 27.90 -3.88
N GLY A 869 -3.53 26.72 -4.40
CA GLY A 869 -4.73 26.54 -5.21
C GLY A 869 -6.02 26.87 -4.46
N GLY A 870 -6.15 26.42 -3.20
CA GLY A 870 -7.28 26.78 -2.34
C GLY A 870 -7.34 28.30 -2.08
N GLU A 871 -6.20 28.92 -1.76
CA GLU A 871 -6.11 30.37 -1.55
C GLU A 871 -6.46 31.18 -2.81
N ALA A 872 -6.11 30.68 -4.00
CA ALA A 872 -6.50 31.28 -5.27
C ALA A 872 -7.99 31.11 -5.57
N GLN A 873 -8.58 29.92 -5.33
CA GLN A 873 -10.03 29.73 -5.46
C GLN A 873 -10.82 30.62 -4.49
N LEU A 874 -10.32 30.90 -3.29
CA LEU A 874 -10.93 31.88 -2.36
C LEU A 874 -10.97 33.30 -2.91
N ARG A 875 -10.13 33.65 -3.89
CA ARG A 875 -10.17 34.94 -4.59
C ARG A 875 -10.99 34.89 -5.88
N GLY A 876 -11.65 33.75 -6.15
CA GLY A 876 -12.44 33.53 -7.37
C GLY A 876 -11.58 33.21 -8.61
N GLU A 877 -10.29 32.92 -8.44
CA GLU A 877 -9.39 32.58 -9.55
C GLU A 877 -9.66 31.15 -10.07
N ILE A 878 -9.39 30.93 -11.36
CA ILE A 878 -9.46 29.59 -11.97
C ILE A 878 -8.14 28.89 -11.71
N VAL A 879 -8.19 27.73 -11.05
CA VAL A 879 -7.01 26.93 -10.71
C VAL A 879 -7.17 25.55 -11.31
N ARG A 880 -6.25 25.13 -12.17
CA ARG A 880 -6.21 23.75 -12.68
C ARG A 880 -5.47 22.84 -11.70
N PRO A 881 -5.99 21.65 -11.38
CA PRO A 881 -5.31 20.68 -10.52
C PRO A 881 -3.95 20.26 -11.11
N THR A 882 -2.95 20.03 -10.25
CA THR A 882 -1.55 19.85 -10.70
C THR A 882 -1.30 18.54 -11.46
N LEU A 883 -2.14 17.51 -11.27
CA LEU A 883 -2.03 16.20 -11.93
C LEU A 883 -2.88 16.06 -13.19
N GLU A 884 -3.52 17.14 -13.65
CA GLU A 884 -4.38 17.17 -14.84
C GLU A 884 -3.73 17.78 -16.09
#